data_AF-D5EII7-F1
#
_entry.id   AF-D5EII7-F1
#
_cell.length_a   1.000
_cell.length_b   1.000
_cell.length_c   1.000
_cell.angle_alpha   90.00
_cell.angle_beta   90.00
_cell.angle_gamma   90.00
#
_symmetry.space_group_name_H-M   'P 1'
#
loop_
_entity.id
_entity.type
_entity.pdbx_description
1 polymer ?
#
loop_
_entity_poly.entity_id
_entity_poly.type
_entity_poly.pdbx_seq_one_letter_code
_entity_poly.pdbx_strand_id
1 'polypeptide(L)'
;MKCRYIPLWLAATVLCSATYAQTATTPNPNPPTVSFDKTKDLFIAQFDSKPDPDDLQAIAAIGSMLAHPDLHNVDYYAVQGCVSDSFTGTTNQNNSFIRSDSLMTDAFGAQNVRWTQAGQDQRNTWPDGSFGVSNPNWTASVTRVKNKAKEALDRGGNIYVMEAGNSDFSYDWMNELINTTGYSTATTQSRIIVVQHSDWNETNTSSATILNWVRNNTDYRRLEDGNGGNSTPNYKNATANWVNSVRTTTNPNAYTRNLWEKAWQAYQGKVPSWSEMDTGIGDFSDAVEAWYIFNIGGQVANDVNTISEFVARYVTSSSTTGRVPGPLGGGSGNDPIQTVSDISRDAYLESGSIGTNANLLVSTTQTSYIKFNTEGQSITSAPAKLKLTPTVSGSGTFEVHLGVGGSSWTETNLNSTTPTSGGAAPLGTFSGSFSSGNAIEIDLGNFTPPSQWFTLIVSATSGSGSFVSKVNSGDAELEFGGDSTTNLKFDFGSDTSPLEAGYTRINENSTSGAARWTTTTGLQNRDRSANTTTSALNIDMCLSTSPCTFSVDVANGTYDVKVRMGDFYGISGHVVTAEGVSSGSISRTANQWADETLSVTVTDGTLDIQFSHVTAGQWWRASGVEIISTGGGSTPPPVAQGKDPARDAYTVNAGTTPAINSSSLLISPTDTSYMKFDPVSAGITPTGGNLKLHVTAGGSGTIRVHQGVGNSSWLESTLTGANAPTKGSQLGSTTGSFATGSTINISLSSVPTSWHTLVVSMDSSGSGVTIASDSGSVKPLLEIYD
;
A
#
# COMPACT_ATOMS: atom_id res chain seq x y z
N MET A 1 65.07 -48.76 -37.56
CA MET A 1 64.18 -49.51 -36.65
C MET A 1 63.60 -48.54 -35.63
N LYS A 2 62.26 -48.47 -35.57
CA LYS A 2 61.36 -47.91 -34.55
C LYS A 2 61.64 -46.53 -33.92
N CYS A 3 60.87 -45.57 -34.45
CA CYS A 3 60.44 -44.31 -33.86
C CYS A 3 59.63 -44.52 -32.54
N ARG A 4 59.76 -43.64 -31.53
CA ARG A 4 58.67 -43.21 -30.62
C ARG A 4 59.10 -42.15 -29.58
N TYR A 5 58.55 -40.95 -29.77
CA TYR A 5 58.02 -39.95 -28.82
C TYR A 5 58.60 -39.78 -27.40
N ILE A 6 59.02 -38.54 -27.13
CA ILE A 6 59.23 -37.92 -25.81
C ILE A 6 57.85 -37.67 -25.14
N PRO A 7 57.61 -38.09 -23.88
CA PRO A 7 56.46 -37.60 -23.13
C PRO A 7 56.84 -36.34 -22.34
N LEU A 8 56.13 -35.25 -22.65
CA LEU A 8 56.00 -34.07 -21.81
C LEU A 8 55.31 -34.50 -20.49
N TRP A 9 55.99 -34.38 -19.36
CA TRP A 9 55.34 -34.48 -18.04
C TRP A 9 54.69 -33.14 -17.72
N LEU A 10 53.35 -33.08 -17.83
CA LEU A 10 52.54 -32.02 -17.26
C LEU A 10 52.52 -32.23 -15.73
N ALA A 11 53.20 -31.37 -14.98
CA ALA A 11 52.98 -31.28 -13.53
C ALA A 11 51.64 -30.57 -13.31
N ALA A 12 50.58 -31.34 -13.07
CA ALA A 12 49.34 -30.81 -12.57
C ALA A 12 49.58 -30.28 -11.14
N THR A 13 49.68 -28.96 -11.02
CA THR A 13 49.63 -28.29 -9.72
C THR A 13 48.20 -28.49 -9.20
N VAL A 14 48.04 -29.38 -8.23
CA VAL A 14 46.83 -29.40 -7.39
C VAL A 14 46.84 -28.10 -6.61
N LEU A 15 46.20 -27.07 -7.16
CA LEU A 15 45.72 -25.93 -6.38
C LEU A 15 44.65 -26.52 -5.46
N CYS A 16 45.07 -26.95 -4.27
CA CYS A 16 44.18 -27.10 -3.15
C CYS A 16 43.61 -25.70 -2.91
N SER A 17 42.38 -25.45 -3.35
CA SER A 17 41.63 -24.25 -3.04
C SER A 17 41.43 -24.25 -1.53
N ALA A 18 42.34 -23.59 -0.82
CA ALA A 18 42.14 -23.19 0.56
C ALA A 18 40.90 -22.27 0.54
N THR A 19 39.77 -22.80 0.97
CA THR A 19 38.61 -22.02 1.39
C THR A 19 39.10 -21.09 2.50
N TYR A 20 39.37 -19.84 2.16
CA TYR A 20 39.63 -18.82 3.17
C TYR A 20 38.34 -18.69 3.99
N ALA A 21 38.36 -19.16 5.23
CA ALA A 21 37.31 -18.85 6.20
C ALA A 21 37.18 -17.32 6.26
N GLN A 22 35.94 -16.85 6.21
CA GLN A 22 35.64 -15.43 6.35
C GLN A 22 36.15 -14.94 7.70
N THR A 23 36.68 -13.73 7.75
CA THR A 23 37.13 -13.13 9.01
C THR A 23 36.09 -12.12 9.45
N ALA A 24 35.56 -12.32 10.65
CA ALA A 24 34.68 -11.36 11.30
C ALA A 24 35.40 -10.01 11.48
N THR A 25 34.66 -8.93 11.28
CA THR A 25 35.12 -7.58 11.58
C THR A 25 35.27 -7.47 13.08
N THR A 26 36.37 -6.87 13.54
CA THR A 26 36.51 -6.55 14.96
C THR A 26 35.37 -5.63 15.41
N PRO A 27 34.59 -6.01 16.43
CA PRO A 27 33.56 -5.16 16.99
C PRO A 27 34.05 -3.77 17.37
N ASN A 28 33.23 -2.76 17.12
CA ASN A 28 33.49 -1.41 17.60
C ASN A 28 32.69 -1.17 18.91
N PRO A 29 33.35 -1.04 20.07
CA PRO A 29 32.66 -0.78 21.34
C PRO A 29 32.03 0.61 21.42
N ASN A 30 32.43 1.54 20.54
CA ASN A 30 31.90 2.92 20.47
C ASN A 30 31.51 3.28 19.02
N PRO A 31 30.49 2.61 18.45
CA PRO A 31 30.05 2.87 17.10
C PRO A 31 29.39 4.28 17.02
N PRO A 32 29.55 5.03 15.92
CA PRO A 32 28.99 6.38 15.80
C PRO A 32 27.48 6.40 16.05
N THR A 33 26.93 7.37 16.77
CA THR A 33 25.47 7.43 17.01
C THR A 33 24.72 7.60 15.69
N VAL A 34 23.54 6.98 15.59
CA VAL A 34 22.60 7.18 14.48
C VAL A 34 21.38 7.97 14.94
N SER A 35 20.68 8.58 13.98
CA SER A 35 19.44 9.34 14.23
C SER A 35 18.38 8.87 13.25
N PHE A 36 17.50 7.98 13.70
CA PHE A 36 16.37 7.49 12.92
C PHE A 36 15.26 8.54 12.82
N ASP A 37 14.97 9.04 11.62
CA ASP A 37 13.89 9.95 11.32
C ASP A 37 12.64 9.19 10.88
N LYS A 38 11.70 9.01 11.80
CA LYS A 38 10.42 8.31 11.58
C LYS A 38 9.58 8.85 10.41
N THR A 39 9.81 10.09 9.98
CA THR A 39 9.04 10.71 8.87
C THR A 39 9.52 10.28 7.49
N LYS A 40 10.76 9.77 7.38
CA LYS A 40 11.38 9.46 6.07
C LYS A 40 12.21 8.18 6.03
N ASP A 41 12.70 7.71 7.16
CA ASP A 41 13.58 6.54 7.23
C ASP A 41 12.79 5.23 7.28
N LEU A 42 13.45 4.13 6.91
CA LEU A 42 12.93 2.77 6.93
C LEU A 42 13.79 1.87 7.82
N PHE A 43 13.14 1.09 8.67
CA PHE A 43 13.76 0.02 9.46
C PHE A 43 13.53 -1.35 8.80
N ILE A 44 14.59 -2.11 8.53
CA ILE A 44 14.51 -3.46 7.99
C ILE A 44 15.05 -4.44 9.03
N ALA A 45 14.21 -5.35 9.52
CA ALA A 45 14.61 -6.40 10.45
C ALA A 45 14.79 -7.72 9.69
N GLN A 46 16.03 -8.22 9.62
CA GLN A 46 16.36 -9.47 8.94
C GLN A 46 16.73 -10.54 9.96
N PHE A 47 16.04 -11.67 9.92
CA PHE A 47 16.21 -12.83 10.80
C PHE A 47 16.59 -14.05 9.95
N ASP A 48 17.62 -14.83 10.30
CA ASP A 48 17.96 -16.05 9.57
C ASP A 48 17.14 -17.28 10.00
N SER A 49 16.80 -17.35 11.28
CA SER A 49 16.07 -18.38 12.01
C SER A 49 16.55 -19.81 11.73
N LYS A 50 17.84 -20.01 11.41
CA LYS A 50 18.41 -21.31 11.01
C LYS A 50 19.73 -21.72 11.70
N PRO A 51 19.64 -22.76 12.55
CA PRO A 51 18.56 -22.97 13.50
C PRO A 51 18.78 -22.01 14.66
N ASP A 52 18.38 -20.76 14.50
CA ASP A 52 18.47 -19.75 15.55
C ASP A 52 17.10 -19.67 16.26
N PRO A 53 16.90 -20.39 17.37
CA PRO A 53 15.65 -20.29 18.15
C PRO A 53 15.53 -18.97 18.92
N ASP A 54 16.66 -18.33 19.24
CA ASP A 54 16.79 -16.98 19.80
C ASP A 54 16.21 -15.91 18.88
N ASP A 55 16.35 -16.05 17.56
CA ASP A 55 15.67 -15.21 16.57
C ASP A 55 14.16 -15.12 16.81
N LEU A 56 13.52 -16.17 17.32
CA LEU A 56 12.07 -16.14 17.57
C LEU A 56 11.72 -15.25 18.77
N GLN A 57 12.57 -15.23 19.79
CA GLN A 57 12.42 -14.26 20.89
C GLN A 57 12.84 -12.85 20.42
N ALA A 58 13.82 -12.72 19.52
CA ALA A 58 14.16 -11.44 18.90
C ALA A 58 12.98 -10.87 18.09
N ILE A 59 12.30 -11.69 17.28
CA ILE A 59 11.07 -11.30 16.57
C ILE A 59 10.00 -10.79 17.56
N ALA A 60 9.77 -11.53 18.66
CA ALA A 60 8.83 -11.09 19.70
C ALA A 60 9.27 -9.79 20.38
N ALA A 61 10.57 -9.59 20.59
CA ALA A 61 11.15 -8.39 21.15
C ALA A 61 10.95 -7.18 20.21
N ILE A 62 11.31 -7.29 18.93
CA ILE A 62 11.11 -6.21 17.95
C ILE A 62 9.62 -5.91 17.76
N GLY A 63 8.76 -6.92 17.67
CA GLY A 63 7.31 -6.74 17.61
C GLY A 63 6.73 -6.03 18.84
N SER A 64 7.32 -6.28 20.02
CA SER A 64 6.96 -5.57 21.27
C SER A 64 7.41 -4.10 21.24
N MET A 65 8.61 -3.83 20.73
CA MET A 65 9.14 -2.47 20.58
C MET A 65 8.28 -1.63 19.61
N LEU A 66 7.98 -2.17 18.42
CA LEU A 66 7.20 -1.47 17.38
C LEU A 66 5.73 -1.23 17.76
N ALA A 67 5.18 -2.04 18.66
CA ALA A 67 3.83 -1.84 19.19
C ALA A 67 3.77 -0.81 20.33
N HIS A 68 4.92 -0.38 20.86
CA HIS A 68 4.99 0.61 21.92
C HIS A 68 4.99 2.04 21.33
N PRO A 69 4.34 3.03 21.98
CA PRO A 69 4.29 4.41 21.50
C PRO A 69 5.64 5.06 21.21
N ASP A 70 6.70 4.62 21.88
CA ASP A 70 8.07 5.08 21.62
C ASP A 70 8.49 4.90 20.16
N LEU A 71 7.99 3.88 19.47
CA LEU A 71 8.33 3.56 18.09
C LEU A 71 7.13 3.66 17.14
N HIS A 72 6.02 4.26 17.59
CA HIS A 72 4.96 4.66 16.65
C HIS A 72 5.52 5.56 15.56
N ASN A 73 4.94 5.41 14.37
CA ASN A 73 5.32 6.02 13.11
C ASN A 73 6.71 5.59 12.60
N VAL A 74 7.35 4.59 13.19
CA VAL A 74 8.49 3.92 12.53
C VAL A 74 7.95 3.16 11.33
N ASP A 75 8.51 3.46 10.16
CA ASP A 75 8.27 2.67 8.97
C ASP A 75 9.19 1.45 8.98
N TYR A 76 8.65 0.27 8.66
CA TYR A 76 9.42 -0.97 8.78
C TYR A 76 9.03 -2.05 7.76
N TYR A 77 9.97 -2.97 7.53
CA TYR A 77 9.74 -4.22 6.81
C TYR A 77 10.60 -5.34 7.39
N ALA A 78 10.00 -6.48 7.75
CA ALA A 78 10.74 -7.61 8.32
C ALA A 78 11.01 -8.72 7.28
N VAL A 79 12.02 -9.55 7.54
CA VAL A 79 12.38 -10.67 6.68
C VAL A 79 12.74 -11.84 7.57
N GLN A 80 12.14 -13.00 7.33
CA GLN A 80 12.56 -14.25 7.96
C GLN A 80 13.21 -15.17 6.92
N GLY A 81 14.31 -15.81 7.28
CA GLY A 81 15.07 -16.71 6.42
C GLY A 81 16.22 -16.04 5.65
N CYS A 82 16.90 -15.05 6.24
CA CYS A 82 18.12 -14.43 5.71
C CYS A 82 19.37 -15.31 5.85
N VAL A 83 19.31 -16.54 5.32
CA VAL A 83 20.36 -17.57 5.41
C VAL A 83 21.35 -17.50 4.24
N SER A 84 22.59 -17.95 4.46
CA SER A 84 23.58 -18.12 3.38
C SER A 84 23.36 -19.37 2.51
N ASP A 85 24.07 -19.43 1.37
CA ASP A 85 24.15 -20.58 0.45
C ASP A 85 25.24 -21.58 0.88
N SER A 86 26.16 -21.18 1.77
CA SER A 86 27.30 -21.99 2.23
C SER A 86 26.95 -22.95 3.38
N PHE A 87 25.73 -22.89 3.92
CA PHE A 87 25.33 -23.73 5.04
C PHE A 87 25.17 -25.20 4.63
N THR A 88 26.23 -25.99 4.88
CA THR A 88 26.28 -27.45 4.65
C THR A 88 26.22 -28.24 5.96
N GLY A 89 25.69 -27.64 7.03
CA GLY A 89 25.51 -28.28 8.33
C GLY A 89 24.61 -29.52 8.22
N THR A 90 25.17 -30.67 8.59
CA THR A 90 24.59 -32.02 8.50
C THR A 90 23.11 -32.09 8.92
N THR A 91 22.38 -33.01 8.28
CA THR A 91 20.97 -33.41 8.43
C THR A 91 20.56 -33.92 9.84
N ASN A 92 21.06 -33.32 10.92
CA ASN A 92 20.54 -33.55 12.25
C ASN A 92 19.15 -32.88 12.33
N GLN A 93 18.15 -33.62 12.83
CA GLN A 93 16.73 -33.24 12.78
C GLN A 93 16.40 -31.91 13.49
N ASN A 94 17.34 -31.31 14.23
CA ASN A 94 17.17 -30.05 14.96
C ASN A 94 18.06 -28.91 14.42
N ASN A 95 18.57 -29.03 13.19
CA ASN A 95 19.39 -27.99 12.53
C ASN A 95 18.66 -27.29 11.37
N SER A 96 17.34 -27.43 11.33
CA SER A 96 16.44 -26.86 10.31
C SER A 96 16.00 -25.45 10.68
N PHE A 97 15.73 -24.64 9.67
CA PHE A 97 15.04 -23.37 9.85
C PHE A 97 13.74 -23.50 10.66
N ILE A 98 13.48 -22.52 11.53
CA ILE A 98 12.31 -22.51 12.38
C ILE A 98 11.27 -21.52 11.83
N ARG A 99 10.44 -22.00 10.90
CA ARG A 99 9.35 -21.20 10.33
C ARG A 99 8.34 -20.75 11.40
N SER A 100 8.03 -19.45 11.42
CA SER A 100 7.14 -18.85 12.43
C SER A 100 6.19 -17.79 11.86
N ASP A 101 5.48 -18.09 10.78
CA ASP A 101 4.58 -17.15 10.08
C ASP A 101 3.54 -16.47 10.99
N SER A 102 2.97 -17.23 11.93
CA SER A 102 1.98 -16.73 12.89
C SER A 102 2.57 -15.73 13.89
N LEU A 103 3.85 -15.90 14.23
CA LEU A 103 4.58 -14.95 15.06
C LEU A 103 4.97 -13.72 14.24
N MET A 104 5.51 -13.90 13.04
CA MET A 104 5.89 -12.81 12.13
C MET A 104 4.69 -11.92 11.79
N THR A 105 3.53 -12.54 11.52
CA THR A 105 2.29 -11.83 11.19
C THR A 105 1.78 -11.02 12.38
N ASP A 106 1.79 -11.60 13.58
CA ASP A 106 1.40 -10.88 14.77
C ASP A 106 2.42 -9.83 15.18
N ALA A 107 3.71 -9.98 14.87
CA ALA A 107 4.75 -9.02 15.21
C ALA A 107 4.77 -7.83 14.23
N PHE A 108 4.56 -8.08 12.94
CA PHE A 108 4.86 -7.10 11.88
C PHE A 108 3.65 -6.74 11.01
N GLY A 109 2.59 -7.55 10.96
CA GLY A 109 1.44 -7.38 10.07
C GLY A 109 1.42 -8.41 8.93
N ALA A 110 0.63 -8.18 7.89
CA ALA A 110 0.45 -9.19 6.83
C ALA A 110 1.75 -9.56 6.09
N GLN A 111 1.89 -10.84 5.75
CA GLN A 111 3.00 -11.34 4.94
C GLN A 111 2.96 -10.70 3.54
N ASN A 112 4.14 -10.49 2.97
CA ASN A 112 4.45 -9.75 1.75
C ASN A 112 4.06 -8.27 1.76
N VAL A 113 3.28 -7.81 2.75
CA VAL A 113 2.94 -6.39 2.97
C VAL A 113 3.95 -5.74 3.94
N ARG A 114 4.22 -6.41 5.07
CA ARG A 114 5.08 -5.89 6.16
C ARG A 114 6.23 -6.78 6.54
N TRP A 115 6.19 -8.02 6.09
CA TRP A 115 7.30 -8.92 6.23
C TRP A 115 7.30 -9.92 5.09
N THR A 116 8.42 -10.56 4.78
CA THR A 116 8.47 -11.60 3.75
C THR A 116 9.25 -12.81 4.27
N GLN A 117 8.91 -13.98 3.73
CA GLN A 117 9.65 -15.21 3.95
C GLN A 117 10.65 -15.39 2.80
N ALA A 118 11.94 -15.21 3.06
CA ALA A 118 12.99 -15.27 2.05
C ALA A 118 13.51 -16.71 1.82
N GLY A 119 14.02 -17.35 2.87
CA GLY A 119 14.64 -18.68 2.82
C GLY A 119 14.04 -19.66 3.82
N GLN A 120 14.34 -20.95 3.66
CA GLN A 120 13.93 -22.01 4.60
C GLN A 120 15.05 -22.99 4.93
N ASP A 121 16.16 -23.06 4.21
CA ASP A 121 17.24 -24.00 4.57
C ASP A 121 18.58 -23.58 3.97
N GLN A 122 18.59 -23.21 2.71
CA GLN A 122 19.64 -22.45 2.08
C GLN A 122 18.97 -21.32 1.30
N ARG A 123 19.77 -20.39 0.78
CA ARG A 123 19.32 -19.41 -0.22
C ARG A 123 18.44 -20.06 -1.31
N ASN A 124 18.78 -21.28 -1.72
CA ASN A 124 18.18 -22.01 -2.84
C ASN A 124 17.15 -23.11 -2.46
N THR A 125 16.75 -23.25 -1.19
CA THR A 125 15.81 -24.31 -0.75
C THR A 125 14.36 -23.83 -0.73
N TRP A 126 13.46 -24.64 -1.30
CA TRP A 126 12.03 -24.35 -1.43
C TRP A 126 11.25 -24.58 -0.13
N PRO A 127 10.04 -23.98 0.02
CA PRO A 127 9.19 -24.15 1.20
C PRO A 127 8.68 -25.56 1.49
N ASP A 128 8.83 -26.48 0.53
CA ASP A 128 8.46 -27.90 0.64
C ASP A 128 9.66 -28.82 0.91
N GLY A 129 10.84 -28.24 1.14
CA GLY A 129 12.08 -28.98 1.39
C GLY A 129 12.80 -29.46 0.13
N SER A 130 12.38 -29.04 -1.07
CA SER A 130 13.08 -29.37 -2.32
C SER A 130 14.24 -28.41 -2.62
N PHE A 131 15.31 -28.95 -3.23
CA PHE A 131 16.46 -28.16 -3.70
C PHE A 131 16.27 -27.79 -5.18
N GLY A 132 16.40 -26.50 -5.52
CA GLY A 132 16.32 -26.03 -6.91
C GLY A 132 17.39 -24.98 -7.23
N VAL A 133 17.61 -24.70 -8.52
CA VAL A 133 18.59 -23.70 -9.00
C VAL A 133 18.12 -22.24 -8.83
N SER A 134 16.90 -22.03 -8.35
CA SER A 134 16.31 -20.73 -8.05
C SER A 134 15.24 -20.90 -6.97
N ASN A 135 15.40 -20.23 -5.83
CA ASN A 135 14.34 -20.12 -4.81
C ASN A 135 13.45 -18.91 -5.17
N PRO A 136 12.22 -19.13 -5.68
CA PRO A 136 11.35 -18.04 -6.09
C PRO A 136 10.96 -17.12 -4.93
N ASN A 137 10.93 -17.62 -3.69
CA ASN A 137 10.64 -16.82 -2.50
C ASN A 137 11.77 -15.88 -2.12
N TRP A 138 13.03 -16.31 -2.29
CA TRP A 138 14.18 -15.45 -2.08
C TRP A 138 14.17 -14.28 -3.07
N THR A 139 14.04 -14.58 -4.36
CA THR A 139 13.99 -13.55 -5.42
C THR A 139 12.82 -12.59 -5.19
N ALA A 140 11.62 -13.10 -4.89
CA ALA A 140 10.47 -12.25 -4.62
C ALA A 140 10.67 -11.38 -3.37
N SER A 141 11.30 -11.91 -2.32
CA SER A 141 11.64 -11.18 -1.09
C SER A 141 12.67 -10.09 -1.34
N VAL A 142 13.73 -10.40 -2.11
CA VAL A 142 14.73 -9.44 -2.59
C VAL A 142 14.06 -8.28 -3.32
N THR A 143 13.15 -8.57 -4.26
CA THR A 143 12.39 -7.53 -4.98
C THR A 143 11.52 -6.69 -4.04
N ARG A 144 10.82 -7.32 -3.09
CA ARG A 144 9.95 -6.61 -2.13
C ARG A 144 10.76 -5.66 -1.23
N VAL A 145 11.85 -6.15 -0.65
CA VAL A 145 12.72 -5.33 0.22
C VAL A 145 13.38 -4.21 -0.56
N LYS A 146 13.86 -4.49 -1.78
CA LYS A 146 14.36 -3.46 -2.71
C LYS A 146 13.34 -2.37 -2.96
N ASN A 147 12.07 -2.73 -3.21
CA ASN A 147 11.02 -1.75 -3.47
C ASN A 147 10.74 -0.88 -2.22
N LYS A 148 10.67 -1.48 -1.03
CA LYS A 148 10.55 -0.73 0.23
C LYS A 148 11.72 0.22 0.47
N ALA A 149 12.94 -0.25 0.27
CA ALA A 149 14.12 0.59 0.39
C ALA A 149 14.10 1.75 -0.63
N LYS A 150 13.68 1.48 -1.87
CA LYS A 150 13.54 2.51 -2.90
C LYS A 150 12.52 3.59 -2.49
N GLU A 151 11.34 3.20 -2.01
CA GLU A 151 10.30 4.13 -1.55
C GLU A 151 10.82 5.08 -0.46
N ALA A 152 11.58 4.56 0.50
CA ALA A 152 12.20 5.36 1.55
C ALA A 152 13.34 6.28 1.05
N LEU A 153 14.18 5.80 0.15
CA LEU A 153 15.24 6.62 -0.47
C LEU A 153 14.65 7.75 -1.33
N ASP A 154 13.58 7.49 -2.09
CA ASP A 154 12.91 8.46 -2.95
C ASP A 154 12.32 9.62 -2.14
N ARG A 155 11.79 9.35 -0.94
CA ARG A 155 11.34 10.39 0.01
C ARG A 155 12.48 11.06 0.80
N GLY A 156 13.73 10.79 0.42
CA GLY A 156 14.91 11.41 1.02
C GLY A 156 15.36 10.82 2.35
N GLY A 157 14.84 9.65 2.73
CA GLY A 157 15.22 8.95 3.96
C GLY A 157 16.45 8.06 3.82
N ASN A 158 16.84 7.50 4.96
CA ASN A 158 17.87 6.48 5.12
C ASN A 158 17.23 5.11 5.41
N ILE A 159 17.98 4.05 5.14
CA ILE A 159 17.59 2.67 5.41
C ILE A 159 18.46 2.13 6.54
N TYR A 160 17.83 1.61 7.58
CA TYR A 160 18.50 1.01 8.73
C TYR A 160 18.21 -0.49 8.75
N VAL A 161 19.24 -1.30 8.63
CA VAL A 161 19.14 -2.77 8.59
C VAL A 161 19.63 -3.34 9.91
N MET A 162 18.74 -4.02 10.63
CA MET A 162 19.10 -5.00 11.65
C MET A 162 19.40 -6.31 10.94
N GLU A 163 20.67 -6.74 10.94
CA GLU A 163 21.15 -7.94 10.25
C GLU A 163 21.36 -9.10 11.23
N ALA A 164 20.27 -9.65 11.77
CA ALA A 164 20.27 -10.86 12.61
C ALA A 164 20.39 -12.13 11.74
N GLY A 165 21.40 -12.16 10.89
CA GLY A 165 21.63 -13.24 9.93
C GLY A 165 22.83 -12.96 9.03
N ASN A 166 23.02 -13.80 8.02
CA ASN A 166 24.13 -13.65 7.09
C ASN A 166 23.92 -12.48 6.10
N SER A 167 25.01 -11.87 5.62
CA SER A 167 24.95 -10.68 4.75
C SER A 167 24.51 -10.97 3.30
N ASP A 168 24.21 -12.22 2.95
CA ASP A 168 23.77 -12.65 1.62
C ASP A 168 22.49 -11.96 1.16
N PHE A 169 21.47 -11.93 2.02
CA PHE A 169 20.20 -11.29 1.67
C PHE A 169 20.37 -9.78 1.50
N SER A 170 21.08 -9.14 2.43
CA SER A 170 21.47 -7.73 2.35
C SER A 170 22.17 -7.38 1.04
N TYR A 171 23.17 -8.19 0.65
CA TYR A 171 23.88 -8.02 -0.62
C TYR A 171 22.93 -8.06 -1.83
N ASP A 172 22.06 -9.08 -1.89
CA ASP A 172 21.22 -9.31 -3.06
C ASP A 172 20.21 -8.18 -3.30
N TRP A 173 19.48 -7.72 -2.28
CA TRP A 173 18.49 -6.66 -2.48
C TRP A 173 19.13 -5.30 -2.74
N MET A 174 20.31 -5.02 -2.18
CA MET A 174 21.05 -3.79 -2.49
C MET A 174 21.63 -3.84 -3.91
N ASN A 175 22.13 -5.00 -4.35
CA ASN A 175 22.61 -5.17 -5.72
C ASN A 175 21.44 -5.06 -6.72
N GLU A 176 20.28 -5.64 -6.41
CA GLU A 176 19.06 -5.47 -7.21
C GLU A 176 18.61 -3.99 -7.26
N LEU A 177 18.68 -3.27 -6.13
CA LEU A 177 18.38 -1.83 -6.07
C LEU A 177 19.27 -1.06 -7.04
N ILE A 178 20.57 -1.28 -7.00
CA ILE A 178 21.55 -0.60 -7.86
C ILE A 178 21.33 -0.97 -9.33
N ASN A 179 21.12 -2.25 -9.64
CA ASN A 179 21.06 -2.73 -11.02
C ASN A 179 19.74 -2.40 -11.72
N THR A 180 18.65 -2.20 -10.98
CA THR A 180 17.31 -1.97 -11.55
C THR A 180 16.78 -0.55 -11.37
N THR A 181 17.56 0.34 -10.77
CA THR A 181 17.17 1.74 -10.53
C THR A 181 18.29 2.72 -10.88
N GLY A 182 18.09 4.02 -10.62
CA GLY A 182 19.11 5.05 -10.78
C GLY A 182 20.07 5.20 -9.59
N TYR A 183 19.92 4.39 -8.53
CA TYR A 183 20.78 4.45 -7.35
C TYR A 183 22.14 3.79 -7.59
N SER A 184 23.17 4.30 -6.91
CA SER A 184 24.55 3.83 -7.05
C SER A 184 25.11 3.35 -5.72
N THR A 185 26.28 2.71 -5.75
CA THR A 185 27.03 2.34 -4.54
C THR A 185 27.36 3.55 -3.65
N ALA A 186 27.51 4.75 -4.22
CA ALA A 186 27.66 5.98 -3.44
C ALA A 186 26.39 6.33 -2.64
N THR A 187 25.20 5.98 -3.16
CA THR A 187 23.94 6.14 -2.42
C THR A 187 23.86 5.13 -1.29
N THR A 188 24.11 3.84 -1.57
CA THR A 188 24.03 2.80 -0.55
C THR A 188 25.04 3.05 0.57
N GLN A 189 26.25 3.53 0.23
CA GLN A 189 27.29 3.85 1.20
C GLN A 189 26.95 5.04 2.11
N SER A 190 26.12 5.97 1.65
CA SER A 190 25.77 7.19 2.41
C SER A 190 24.40 7.12 3.11
N ARG A 191 23.50 6.22 2.67
CA ARG A 191 22.11 6.18 3.13
C ARG A 191 21.62 4.83 3.62
N ILE A 192 22.41 3.76 3.48
CA ILE A 192 22.05 2.45 4.00
C ILE A 192 23.02 2.09 5.12
N ILE A 193 22.48 2.02 6.34
CA ILE A 193 23.21 1.69 7.56
C ILE A 193 22.90 0.23 7.88
N VAL A 194 23.92 -0.63 7.83
CA VAL A 194 23.79 -2.06 8.18
C VAL A 194 24.40 -2.28 9.54
N VAL A 195 23.65 -2.85 10.47
CA VAL A 195 24.08 -3.10 11.85
C VAL A 195 24.15 -4.60 12.07
N GLN A 196 25.32 -5.09 12.50
CA GLN A 196 25.64 -6.51 12.71
C GLN A 196 26.38 -6.71 14.03
N HIS A 197 25.92 -7.63 14.88
CA HIS A 197 26.54 -7.92 16.19
C HIS A 197 27.26 -9.28 16.28
N SER A 198 27.09 -10.20 15.32
CA SER A 198 27.55 -11.59 15.45
C SER A 198 28.77 -11.95 14.57
N ASP A 199 29.82 -12.50 15.21
CA ASP A 199 30.96 -13.10 14.49
C ASP A 199 30.51 -14.31 13.67
N TRP A 200 29.53 -15.04 14.18
CA TRP A 200 29.00 -16.22 13.50
C TRP A 200 28.31 -15.83 12.19
N ASN A 201 27.50 -14.78 12.19
CA ASN A 201 26.81 -14.29 10.99
C ASN A 201 27.78 -13.85 9.89
N GLU A 202 28.83 -13.12 10.25
CA GLU A 202 29.87 -12.70 9.30
C GLU A 202 30.70 -13.89 8.79
N THR A 203 31.03 -14.85 9.66
CA THR A 203 31.83 -16.02 9.26
C THR A 203 31.05 -17.04 8.42
N ASN A 204 29.72 -17.05 8.53
CA ASN A 204 28.81 -17.94 7.81
C ASN A 204 28.10 -17.31 6.61
N THR A 205 28.42 -16.06 6.25
CA THR A 205 28.05 -15.49 4.93
C THR A 205 28.57 -16.37 3.78
N SER A 206 28.00 -16.36 2.57
CA SER A 206 28.43 -17.36 1.55
C SER A 206 29.85 -17.16 1.04
N SER A 207 30.36 -15.93 1.07
CA SER A 207 31.74 -15.64 0.64
C SER A 207 32.27 -14.33 1.21
N ALA A 208 33.60 -14.27 1.35
CA ALA A 208 34.28 -13.03 1.71
C ALA A 208 34.01 -11.89 0.70
N THR A 209 33.71 -12.20 -0.56
CA THR A 209 33.33 -11.21 -1.58
C THR A 209 32.03 -10.52 -1.22
N ILE A 210 31.00 -11.27 -0.82
CA ILE A 210 29.69 -10.76 -0.42
C ILE A 210 29.83 -9.89 0.82
N LEU A 211 30.47 -10.44 1.87
CA LEU A 211 30.68 -9.73 3.13
C LEU A 211 31.47 -8.42 2.94
N ASN A 212 32.58 -8.47 2.19
CA ASN A 212 33.37 -7.27 1.89
C ASN A 212 32.60 -6.28 1.00
N TRP A 213 31.72 -6.76 0.13
CA TRP A 213 30.88 -5.86 -0.67
C TRP A 213 29.92 -5.08 0.24
N VAL A 214 29.21 -5.75 1.16
CA VAL A 214 28.29 -5.07 2.09
C VAL A 214 29.05 -4.06 2.94
N ARG A 215 30.20 -4.46 3.52
CA ARG A 215 31.07 -3.57 4.31
C ARG A 215 31.55 -2.33 3.56
N ASN A 216 31.92 -2.48 2.29
CA ASN A 216 32.51 -1.39 1.50
C ASN A 216 31.47 -0.47 0.84
N ASN A 217 30.24 -0.93 0.65
CA ASN A 217 29.19 -0.22 -0.09
C ASN A 217 28.01 0.21 0.79
N THR A 218 28.12 0.09 2.11
CA THR A 218 27.13 0.57 3.09
C THR A 218 27.85 1.32 4.21
N ASP A 219 27.09 2.01 5.04
CA ASP A 219 27.56 2.47 6.33
C ASP A 219 27.47 1.28 7.33
N TYR A 220 28.46 0.41 7.27
CA TYR A 220 28.48 -0.85 8.03
C TYR A 220 28.92 -0.65 9.48
N ARG A 221 28.08 -1.07 10.43
CA ARG A 221 28.25 -0.89 11.88
C ARG A 221 28.36 -2.26 12.56
N ARG A 222 29.58 -2.63 12.94
CA ARG A 222 29.85 -3.84 13.75
C ARG A 222 29.76 -3.50 15.24
N LEU A 223 28.72 -3.97 15.93
CA LEU A 223 28.53 -3.81 17.38
C LEU A 223 29.26 -4.90 18.18
N GLU A 224 29.43 -4.73 19.50
CA GLU A 224 29.80 -5.88 20.35
C GLU A 224 28.61 -6.85 20.49
N ASP A 225 28.88 -8.11 20.85
CA ASP A 225 27.88 -9.18 20.87
C ASP A 225 26.84 -9.00 21.99
N GLY A 226 25.54 -9.11 21.68
CA GLY A 226 24.45 -8.96 22.65
C GLY A 226 24.33 -10.07 23.70
N ASN A 227 25.14 -11.14 23.60
CA ASN A 227 25.24 -12.23 24.56
C ASN A 227 26.29 -12.01 25.66
N GLY A 228 26.95 -10.85 25.69
CA GLY A 228 28.06 -10.55 26.59
C GLY A 228 27.83 -9.37 27.53
N GLY A 229 28.54 -9.34 28.65
CA GLY A 229 28.66 -8.13 29.49
C GLY A 229 29.66 -7.15 28.89
N ASN A 230 29.28 -6.45 27.83
CA ASN A 230 30.13 -5.53 27.07
C ASN A 230 29.45 -4.15 26.86
N SER A 231 29.77 -3.39 25.81
CA SER A 231 29.17 -2.06 25.57
C SER A 231 27.74 -2.11 25.02
N THR A 232 27.23 -3.28 24.66
CA THR A 232 25.83 -3.51 24.30
C THR A 232 25.04 -4.12 25.46
N PRO A 233 23.70 -3.99 25.48
CA PRO A 233 22.86 -4.66 26.47
C PRO A 233 23.04 -6.19 26.39
N ASN A 234 23.25 -6.84 27.54
CA ASN A 234 23.22 -8.29 27.61
C ASN A 234 21.76 -8.77 27.60
N TYR A 235 21.22 -9.04 26.42
CA TYR A 235 19.86 -9.53 26.21
C TYR A 235 19.74 -11.06 26.25
N LYS A 236 20.66 -11.71 26.99
CA LYS A 236 20.60 -13.13 27.37
C LYS A 236 20.39 -13.31 28.88
N ASN A 237 19.38 -14.09 29.26
CA ASN A 237 19.09 -14.53 30.62
C ASN A 237 19.09 -16.06 30.72
N ALA A 238 20.17 -16.62 31.26
CA ALA A 238 20.34 -18.07 31.46
C ALA A 238 19.43 -18.70 32.55
N THR A 239 18.48 -17.94 33.13
CA THR A 239 17.53 -18.51 34.11
C THR A 239 16.53 -19.42 33.39
N ALA A 240 16.57 -20.72 33.70
CA ALA A 240 15.59 -21.67 33.19
C ALA A 240 14.16 -21.21 33.48
N ASN A 241 13.25 -21.41 32.51
CA ASN A 241 11.86 -20.97 32.53
C ASN A 241 11.65 -19.45 32.63
N TRP A 242 12.66 -18.62 32.41
CA TRP A 242 12.52 -17.16 32.37
C TRP A 242 11.40 -16.71 31.43
N VAL A 243 11.26 -17.33 30.26
CA VAL A 243 10.23 -16.98 29.26
C VAL A 243 8.80 -17.10 29.81
N ASN A 244 8.58 -17.90 30.85
CA ASN A 244 7.30 -17.98 31.54
C ASN A 244 6.93 -16.61 32.16
N SER A 245 7.91 -15.85 32.64
CA SER A 245 7.67 -14.54 33.26
C SER A 245 7.02 -13.53 32.30
N VAL A 246 7.29 -13.62 31.00
CA VAL A 246 6.78 -12.69 29.98
C VAL A 246 5.53 -13.19 29.25
N ARG A 247 5.27 -14.51 29.25
CA ARG A 247 4.11 -15.13 28.57
C ARG A 247 2.93 -15.47 29.50
N THR A 248 3.09 -15.37 30.83
CA THR A 248 1.99 -15.66 31.77
C THR A 248 0.88 -14.61 31.71
N THR A 249 -0.32 -14.97 32.19
CA THR A 249 -1.47 -14.05 32.36
C THR A 249 -1.19 -12.89 33.32
N THR A 250 -0.10 -12.93 34.08
CA THR A 250 0.34 -11.83 34.94
C THR A 250 1.02 -10.70 34.17
N ASN A 251 1.51 -10.94 32.95
CA ASN A 251 1.87 -9.87 32.02
C ASN A 251 0.57 -9.15 31.61
N PRO A 252 0.35 -7.87 32.00
CA PRO A 252 -0.91 -7.18 31.73
C PRO A 252 -1.09 -6.81 30.25
N ASN A 253 -0.02 -6.85 29.46
CA ASN A 253 -0.03 -6.53 28.04
C ASN A 253 -0.37 -7.78 27.22
N ALA A 254 -1.63 -7.88 26.79
CA ALA A 254 -2.13 -9.06 26.10
C ALA A 254 -1.49 -9.28 24.71
N TYR A 255 -1.15 -8.20 24.01
CA TYR A 255 -0.56 -8.27 22.69
C TYR A 255 0.86 -8.85 22.76
N THR A 256 1.73 -8.26 23.57
CA THR A 256 3.12 -8.74 23.71
C THR A 256 3.15 -10.13 24.32
N ARG A 257 2.32 -10.41 25.33
CA ARG A 257 2.17 -11.76 25.90
C ARG A 257 1.89 -12.80 24.81
N ASN A 258 1.08 -12.48 23.81
CA ASN A 258 0.80 -13.36 22.68
C ASN A 258 2.05 -13.59 21.81
N LEU A 259 2.81 -12.52 21.49
CA LEU A 259 4.06 -12.64 20.74
C LEU A 259 5.06 -13.59 21.43
N TRP A 260 5.29 -13.37 22.73
CA TRP A 260 6.23 -14.19 23.51
C TRP A 260 5.74 -15.64 23.68
N GLU A 261 4.43 -15.87 23.78
CA GLU A 261 3.85 -17.22 23.78
C GLU A 261 4.04 -17.92 22.42
N LYS A 262 3.81 -17.22 21.31
CA LYS A 262 4.00 -17.77 19.96
C LYS A 262 5.47 -18.08 19.67
N ALA A 263 6.39 -17.22 20.12
CA ALA A 263 7.83 -17.46 20.04
C ALA A 263 8.21 -18.75 20.78
N TRP A 264 7.82 -18.88 22.06
CA TRP A 264 8.01 -20.09 22.86
C TRP A 264 7.50 -21.34 22.12
N GLN A 265 6.25 -21.32 21.65
CA GLN A 265 5.64 -22.46 20.96
C GLN A 265 6.37 -22.86 19.68
N ALA A 266 6.90 -21.89 18.93
CA ALA A 266 7.46 -22.13 17.61
C ALA A 266 8.79 -22.92 17.63
N TYR A 267 9.63 -22.73 18.66
CA TYR A 267 10.91 -23.46 18.81
C TYR A 267 10.81 -24.73 19.66
N GLN A 268 9.66 -25.03 20.29
CA GLN A 268 9.51 -26.25 21.07
C GLN A 268 9.85 -27.51 20.27
N GLY A 269 10.77 -28.32 20.79
CA GLY A 269 11.21 -29.57 20.15
C GLY A 269 12.10 -29.38 18.91
N LYS A 270 12.45 -28.14 18.57
CA LYS A 270 13.31 -27.78 17.42
C LYS A 270 14.63 -27.12 17.84
N VAL A 271 14.91 -27.10 19.14
CA VAL A 271 16.13 -26.49 19.68
C VAL A 271 17.35 -27.38 19.36
N PRO A 272 18.41 -26.82 18.75
CA PRO A 272 19.65 -27.54 18.49
C PRO A 272 20.43 -27.79 19.77
N SER A 273 21.30 -28.82 19.79
CA SER A 273 22.04 -29.23 20.99
C SER A 273 23.02 -28.20 21.55
N TRP A 274 23.32 -27.15 20.79
CA TRP A 274 24.20 -26.06 21.21
C TRP A 274 23.45 -24.88 21.83
N SER A 275 22.11 -24.86 21.74
CA SER A 275 21.25 -23.82 22.31
C SER A 275 20.59 -24.34 23.59
N GLU A 276 20.45 -23.46 24.59
CA GLU A 276 19.79 -23.76 25.88
C GLU A 276 18.32 -23.32 25.90
N MET A 277 17.78 -22.90 24.74
CA MET A 277 16.42 -22.36 24.60
C MET A 277 15.32 -23.35 24.99
N ASP A 278 15.59 -24.65 24.97
CA ASP A 278 14.67 -25.71 25.39
C ASP A 278 14.36 -25.67 26.90
N THR A 279 15.23 -25.06 27.70
CA THR A 279 15.01 -24.83 29.12
C THR A 279 14.18 -23.56 29.41
N GLY A 280 13.82 -22.79 28.37
CA GLY A 280 13.04 -21.56 28.48
C GLY A 280 13.78 -20.35 29.03
N ILE A 281 15.08 -20.25 28.72
CA ILE A 281 15.87 -19.04 28.94
C ILE A 281 15.33 -17.86 28.15
N GLY A 282 15.76 -16.65 28.51
CA GLY A 282 15.57 -15.47 27.69
C GLY A 282 16.76 -15.29 26.77
N ASP A 283 16.55 -15.23 25.47
CA ASP A 283 17.64 -14.94 24.53
C ASP A 283 17.08 -14.20 23.32
N PHE A 284 17.30 -12.89 23.28
CA PHE A 284 16.88 -12.01 22.19
C PHE A 284 18.02 -11.04 21.87
N SER A 285 19.26 -11.56 21.90
CA SER A 285 20.49 -10.78 21.69
C SER A 285 20.46 -9.97 20.41
N ASP A 286 19.80 -10.46 19.35
CA ASP A 286 19.72 -9.75 18.08
C ASP A 286 18.90 -8.45 18.15
N ALA A 287 18.18 -8.21 19.25
CA ALA A 287 17.53 -6.92 19.48
C ALA A 287 18.54 -5.79 19.79
N VAL A 288 19.84 -6.08 19.98
CA VAL A 288 20.86 -5.04 20.24
C VAL A 288 21.08 -4.15 19.01
N GLU A 289 20.93 -4.66 17.79
CA GLU A 289 20.89 -3.87 16.57
C GLU A 289 19.80 -2.79 16.64
N ALA A 290 18.57 -3.20 17.00
CA ALA A 290 17.44 -2.29 17.10
C ALA A 290 17.59 -1.29 18.25
N TRP A 291 18.14 -1.74 19.40
CA TRP A 291 18.50 -0.85 20.51
C TRP A 291 19.43 0.28 20.06
N TYR A 292 20.43 -0.06 19.25
CA TYR A 292 21.37 0.90 18.67
C TYR A 292 20.72 1.80 17.60
N ILE A 293 19.96 1.21 16.65
CA ILE A 293 19.30 1.94 15.55
C ILE A 293 18.34 3.01 16.08
N PHE A 294 17.55 2.68 17.09
CA PHE A 294 16.58 3.60 17.68
C PHE A 294 17.15 4.45 18.81
N ASN A 295 18.47 4.35 19.08
CA ASN A 295 19.18 5.11 20.11
C ASN A 295 18.50 5.02 21.50
N ILE A 296 18.10 3.82 21.90
CA ILE A 296 17.27 3.60 23.09
C ILE A 296 18.11 3.67 24.38
N GLY A 297 19.42 3.40 24.33
CA GLY A 297 20.32 3.46 25.49
C GLY A 297 21.04 4.80 25.73
N GLY A 298 20.69 5.87 24.99
CA GLY A 298 21.35 7.18 25.05
C GLY A 298 20.54 8.29 25.73
N GLN A 299 19.32 8.01 26.22
CA GLN A 299 18.47 8.99 26.88
C GLN A 299 18.52 8.78 28.40
N VAL A 300 19.19 9.71 29.10
CA VAL A 300 19.48 9.73 30.56
C VAL A 300 18.26 9.50 31.48
N ALA A 301 17.04 9.48 30.94
CA ALA A 301 15.81 9.23 31.70
C ALA A 301 15.23 7.81 31.53
N ASN A 302 15.61 7.02 30.51
CA ASN A 302 14.95 5.74 30.20
C ASN A 302 15.85 4.73 29.46
N ASP A 303 17.01 4.39 30.02
CA ASP A 303 17.90 3.37 29.47
C ASP A 303 17.21 1.99 29.44
N VAL A 304 17.32 1.32 28.29
CA VAL A 304 16.91 -0.08 28.13
C VAL A 304 18.17 -0.90 27.94
N ASN A 305 19.02 -0.93 28.96
CA ASN A 305 20.35 -1.54 28.90
C ASN A 305 20.39 -2.92 29.58
N THR A 306 19.25 -3.35 30.13
CA THR A 306 19.06 -4.64 30.76
C THR A 306 17.76 -5.29 30.30
N ILE A 307 17.68 -6.62 30.43
CA ILE A 307 16.45 -7.39 30.15
C ILE A 307 15.29 -6.91 31.03
N SER A 308 15.54 -6.55 32.29
CA SER A 308 14.48 -6.10 33.20
C SER A 308 13.89 -4.77 32.73
N GLU A 309 14.72 -3.83 32.28
CA GLU A 309 14.27 -2.57 31.70
C GLU A 309 13.52 -2.78 30.38
N PHE A 310 14.01 -3.70 29.52
CA PHE A 310 13.34 -4.06 28.28
C PHE A 310 11.94 -4.62 28.53
N VAL A 311 11.84 -5.59 29.44
CA VAL A 311 10.59 -6.21 29.81
C VAL A 311 9.62 -5.20 30.43
N ALA A 312 10.11 -4.33 31.31
CA ALA A 312 9.28 -3.30 31.92
C ALA A 312 8.69 -2.35 30.88
N ARG A 313 9.50 -1.91 29.91
CA ARG A 313 9.11 -0.89 28.93
C ARG A 313 8.30 -1.46 27.77
N TYR A 314 8.79 -2.51 27.12
CA TYR A 314 8.22 -2.98 25.85
C TYR A 314 7.34 -4.20 26.01
N VAL A 315 7.53 -5.03 27.06
CA VAL A 315 6.81 -6.31 27.17
C VAL A 315 5.64 -6.22 28.15
N THR A 316 5.80 -5.60 29.30
CA THR A 316 4.79 -5.60 30.38
C THR A 316 4.07 -4.28 30.56
N SER A 317 4.52 -3.23 29.86
CA SER A 317 3.86 -1.93 29.94
C SER A 317 2.44 -1.98 29.36
N SER A 318 1.49 -1.33 30.03
CA SER A 318 0.12 -1.15 29.54
C SER A 318 -0.01 -0.06 28.47
N SER A 319 1.08 0.65 28.15
CA SER A 319 1.11 1.69 27.11
C SER A 319 1.11 1.15 25.69
N THR A 320 1.28 -0.16 25.48
CA THR A 320 1.17 -0.76 24.15
C THR A 320 -0.25 -0.64 23.62
N THR A 321 -0.41 0.13 22.55
CA THR A 321 -1.69 0.34 21.86
C THR A 321 -1.76 -0.40 20.52
N GLY A 322 -0.80 -1.29 20.26
CA GLY A 322 -0.62 -1.93 18.96
C GLY A 322 0.28 -1.11 18.03
N ARG A 323 0.53 -1.67 16.84
CA ARG A 323 1.41 -1.08 15.84
C ARG A 323 0.75 0.14 15.21
N VAL A 324 1.47 1.25 15.17
CA VAL A 324 1.11 2.44 14.38
C VAL A 324 2.28 2.67 13.42
N PRO A 325 2.24 2.10 12.21
CA PRO A 325 3.40 2.14 11.33
C PRO A 325 3.59 3.54 10.71
N GLY A 326 4.80 3.79 10.22
CA GLY A 326 5.20 5.06 9.62
C GLY A 326 4.58 5.38 8.26
N PRO A 327 5.09 6.39 7.54
CA PRO A 327 4.46 7.00 6.37
C PRO A 327 4.15 6.08 5.17
N LEU A 328 4.84 4.94 5.02
CA LEU A 328 4.52 3.92 4.01
C LEU A 328 3.62 2.80 4.55
N GLY A 329 3.08 3.03 5.75
CA GLY A 329 2.56 2.00 6.61
C GLY A 329 1.10 2.14 7.00
N GLY A 330 0.27 2.73 6.13
CA GLY A 330 -1.17 2.76 6.32
C GLY A 330 -1.58 3.62 7.52
N GLY A 331 -2.67 4.36 7.36
CA GLY A 331 -3.26 5.07 8.48
C GLY A 331 -3.56 4.11 9.64
N SER A 332 -3.48 4.63 10.86
CA SER A 332 -4.16 4.07 12.03
C SER A 332 -5.58 3.65 11.62
N GLY A 333 -5.82 2.35 11.44
CA GLY A 333 -7.18 1.79 11.39
C GLY A 333 -7.51 0.80 10.29
N ASN A 334 -6.75 0.63 9.20
CA ASN A 334 -7.01 -0.38 8.18
C ASN A 334 -5.69 -0.81 7.53
N ASP A 335 -5.19 -2.01 7.87
CA ASP A 335 -4.08 -2.60 7.13
C ASP A 335 -4.51 -2.79 5.65
N PRO A 336 -3.67 -2.37 4.67
CA PRO A 336 -3.95 -2.59 3.26
C PRO A 336 -3.66 -4.06 2.91
N ILE A 337 -4.39 -4.66 1.96
CA ILE A 337 -3.79 -5.70 1.13
C ILE A 337 -3.68 -7.12 1.72
N GLN A 338 -4.66 -7.69 2.43
CA GLN A 338 -4.54 -9.08 2.94
C GLN A 338 -4.76 -10.13 1.84
N THR A 339 -3.76 -10.42 1.02
CA THR A 339 -3.80 -11.54 0.07
C THR A 339 -3.66 -12.89 0.79
N VAL A 340 -4.70 -13.71 0.77
CA VAL A 340 -4.69 -15.14 1.12
C VAL A 340 -4.37 -15.93 -0.15
N SER A 341 -3.08 -16.12 -0.43
CA SER A 341 -2.59 -16.92 -1.57
C SER A 341 -2.26 -18.37 -1.19
N ASP A 342 -2.59 -18.82 0.02
CA ASP A 342 -2.28 -20.19 0.48
C ASP A 342 -3.41 -21.16 0.11
N ILE A 343 -3.52 -21.51 -1.19
CA ILE A 343 -4.38 -22.61 -1.61
C ILE A 343 -3.85 -23.88 -0.99
N SER A 344 -4.70 -24.52 -0.20
CA SER A 344 -4.36 -25.82 0.35
C SER A 344 -4.59 -26.97 -0.64
N ARG A 345 -5.69 -26.92 -1.41
CA ARG A 345 -6.13 -27.91 -2.41
C ARG A 345 -7.06 -27.29 -3.46
N ASP A 346 -7.07 -27.85 -4.64
CA ASP A 346 -8.03 -27.53 -5.70
C ASP A 346 -8.38 -28.77 -6.55
N ALA A 347 -9.56 -28.76 -7.18
CA ALA A 347 -10.04 -29.85 -8.05
C ALA A 347 -11.25 -29.40 -8.87
N TYR A 348 -11.69 -30.20 -9.84
CA TYR A 348 -12.99 -30.01 -10.49
C TYR A 348 -13.80 -31.31 -10.55
N LEU A 349 -15.13 -31.16 -10.64
CA LEU A 349 -16.06 -32.24 -10.93
C LEU A 349 -16.63 -32.07 -12.33
N GLU A 350 -16.68 -33.16 -13.09
CA GLU A 350 -17.39 -33.25 -14.36
C GLU A 350 -18.43 -34.37 -14.27
N SER A 351 -19.72 -34.03 -14.41
CA SER A 351 -20.82 -35.00 -14.34
C SER A 351 -20.74 -35.96 -13.12
N GLY A 352 -20.28 -35.45 -11.98
CA GLY A 352 -20.15 -36.20 -10.72
C GLY A 352 -18.86 -37.03 -10.57
N SER A 353 -17.98 -37.05 -11.57
CA SER A 353 -16.65 -37.67 -11.50
C SER A 353 -15.57 -36.65 -11.17
N ILE A 354 -14.59 -37.03 -10.35
CA ILE A 354 -13.47 -36.18 -9.97
C ILE A 354 -12.47 -36.10 -11.13
N GLY A 355 -12.06 -34.88 -11.47
CA GLY A 355 -10.88 -34.62 -12.27
C GLY A 355 -9.83 -33.85 -11.47
N THR A 356 -8.64 -34.43 -11.35
CA THR A 356 -7.43 -33.77 -10.82
C THR A 356 -6.50 -33.49 -12.00
N ASN A 357 -6.86 -32.54 -12.86
CA ASN A 357 -6.00 -32.14 -13.99
C ASN A 357 -5.00 -31.07 -13.53
N ALA A 358 -4.00 -30.78 -14.35
CA ALA A 358 -3.08 -29.66 -14.16
C ALA A 358 -3.77 -28.27 -14.11
N ASN A 359 -5.08 -28.19 -14.41
CA ASN A 359 -5.85 -26.94 -14.49
C ASN A 359 -7.21 -27.10 -13.78
N LEU A 360 -7.72 -25.99 -13.25
CA LEU A 360 -9.12 -25.84 -12.84
C LEU A 360 -10.00 -25.66 -14.08
N LEU A 361 -11.05 -26.46 -14.22
CA LEU A 361 -11.96 -26.41 -15.36
C LEU A 361 -13.34 -25.94 -14.92
N VAL A 362 -13.88 -24.96 -15.65
CA VAL A 362 -15.20 -24.38 -15.38
C VAL A 362 -15.99 -24.31 -16.68
N SER A 363 -17.14 -24.96 -16.73
CA SER A 363 -18.08 -24.91 -17.85
C SER A 363 -19.49 -25.25 -17.35
N THR A 364 -20.48 -25.31 -18.24
CA THR A 364 -21.84 -25.71 -17.85
C THR A 364 -21.94 -27.17 -17.36
N THR A 365 -20.90 -27.99 -17.58
CA THR A 365 -20.82 -29.38 -17.12
C THR A 365 -19.67 -29.64 -16.14
N GLN A 366 -18.80 -28.64 -15.91
CA GLN A 366 -17.61 -28.75 -15.07
C GLN A 366 -17.62 -27.66 -13.99
N THR A 367 -17.42 -28.05 -12.74
CA THR A 367 -17.42 -27.14 -11.59
C THR A 367 -16.11 -27.28 -10.83
N SER A 368 -15.43 -26.17 -10.57
CA SER A 368 -14.17 -26.14 -9.83
C SER A 368 -14.39 -25.85 -8.35
N TYR A 369 -13.53 -26.43 -7.50
CA TYR A 369 -13.56 -26.36 -6.05
C TYR A 369 -12.17 -25.94 -5.56
N ILE A 370 -12.10 -24.84 -4.81
CA ILE A 370 -10.85 -24.24 -4.36
C ILE A 370 -10.87 -24.11 -2.84
N LYS A 371 -9.90 -24.72 -2.15
CA LYS A 371 -9.84 -24.78 -0.68
C LYS A 371 -8.80 -23.81 -0.12
N PHE A 372 -9.27 -22.82 0.60
CA PHE A 372 -8.43 -21.79 1.24
C PHE A 372 -8.15 -22.12 2.71
N ASN A 373 -6.97 -21.72 3.19
CA ASN A 373 -6.57 -21.73 4.60
C ASN A 373 -6.27 -20.27 5.04
N THR A 374 -6.94 -19.79 6.09
CA THR A 374 -6.72 -18.43 6.65
C THR A 374 -5.86 -18.47 7.91
N GLU A 375 -5.09 -19.54 8.13
CA GLU A 375 -4.26 -19.71 9.32
C GLU A 375 -3.41 -18.47 9.63
N GLY A 376 -3.51 -17.96 10.86
CA GLY A 376 -2.81 -16.75 11.28
C GLY A 376 -3.41 -15.42 10.82
N GLN A 377 -4.48 -15.42 10.03
CA GLN A 377 -5.17 -14.19 9.57
C GLN A 377 -6.47 -13.97 10.36
N SER A 378 -6.59 -12.82 11.04
CA SER A 378 -7.86 -12.38 11.64
C SER A 378 -8.66 -11.56 10.61
N ILE A 379 -9.41 -12.25 9.76
CA ILE A 379 -10.20 -11.62 8.70
C ILE A 379 -11.62 -11.41 9.21
N THR A 380 -11.93 -10.17 9.62
CA THR A 380 -13.32 -9.71 9.78
C THR A 380 -13.96 -9.49 8.42
N SER A 381 -15.28 -9.32 8.35
CA SER A 381 -15.97 -8.98 7.09
C SER A 381 -15.26 -7.85 6.35
N ALA A 382 -14.70 -8.17 5.18
CA ALA A 382 -13.86 -7.26 4.41
C ALA A 382 -14.12 -7.48 2.91
N PRO A 383 -13.94 -6.44 2.07
CA PRO A 383 -13.99 -6.60 0.63
C PRO A 383 -13.03 -7.69 0.18
N ALA A 384 -13.50 -8.61 -0.66
CA ALA A 384 -12.69 -9.72 -1.14
C ALA A 384 -12.79 -9.92 -2.66
N LYS A 385 -11.69 -10.36 -3.27
CA LYS A 385 -11.60 -10.70 -4.69
C LYS A 385 -11.01 -12.08 -4.88
N LEU A 386 -11.64 -12.90 -5.72
CA LEU A 386 -11.06 -14.13 -6.22
C LEU A 386 -10.37 -13.86 -7.55
N LYS A 387 -9.07 -14.14 -7.64
CA LYS A 387 -8.28 -14.07 -8.88
C LYS A 387 -8.11 -15.45 -9.48
N LEU A 388 -8.43 -15.59 -10.76
CA LEU A 388 -8.23 -16.82 -11.52
C LEU A 388 -7.40 -16.52 -12.77
N THR A 389 -6.24 -17.14 -12.89
CA THR A 389 -5.36 -16.95 -14.06
C THR A 389 -5.73 -17.93 -15.18
N PRO A 390 -6.23 -17.49 -16.35
CA PRO A 390 -6.59 -18.39 -17.43
C PRO A 390 -5.34 -19.01 -18.06
N THR A 391 -5.36 -20.31 -18.32
CA THR A 391 -4.30 -20.99 -19.10
C THR A 391 -4.53 -20.85 -20.60
N VAL A 392 -5.76 -20.61 -21.02
CA VAL A 392 -6.15 -20.33 -22.41
C VAL A 392 -7.12 -19.16 -22.47
N SER A 393 -7.09 -18.40 -23.55
CA SER A 393 -8.06 -17.34 -23.80
C SER A 393 -9.46 -17.93 -24.05
N GLY A 394 -10.50 -17.22 -23.64
CA GLY A 394 -11.88 -17.70 -23.74
C GLY A 394 -12.91 -16.64 -23.38
N SER A 395 -14.15 -17.07 -23.20
CA SER A 395 -15.25 -16.22 -22.72
C SER A 395 -16.29 -17.05 -21.98
N GLY A 396 -16.95 -16.44 -21.00
CA GLY A 396 -18.04 -17.08 -20.28
C GLY A 396 -18.60 -16.21 -19.18
N THR A 397 -19.61 -16.75 -18.51
CA THR A 397 -20.18 -16.18 -17.28
C THR A 397 -19.93 -17.17 -16.14
N PHE A 398 -19.13 -16.76 -15.15
CA PHE A 398 -18.70 -17.57 -14.03
C PHE A 398 -19.23 -17.02 -12.73
N GLU A 399 -19.74 -17.89 -11.88
CA GLU A 399 -20.31 -17.58 -10.58
C GLU A 399 -19.51 -18.25 -9.47
N VAL A 400 -19.28 -17.52 -8.39
CA VAL A 400 -18.56 -18.00 -7.21
C VAL A 400 -19.56 -18.21 -6.08
N HIS A 401 -19.54 -19.39 -5.47
CA HIS A 401 -20.40 -19.74 -4.34
C HIS A 401 -19.57 -20.22 -3.14
N LEU A 402 -20.07 -19.98 -1.93
CA LEU A 402 -19.50 -20.60 -0.73
C LEU A 402 -19.90 -22.08 -0.65
N GLY A 403 -18.92 -22.95 -0.39
CA GLY A 403 -19.16 -24.37 -0.16
C GLY A 403 -19.73 -24.66 1.23
N VAL A 404 -20.84 -25.39 1.30
CA VAL A 404 -21.50 -25.87 2.52
C VAL A 404 -21.19 -27.36 2.74
N GLY A 405 -21.03 -27.75 4.01
CA GLY A 405 -20.62 -29.10 4.40
C GLY A 405 -19.17 -29.21 4.89
N GLY A 406 -18.43 -28.10 4.93
CA GLY A 406 -17.10 -28.01 5.53
C GLY A 406 -15.95 -28.32 4.57
N SER A 407 -14.74 -28.27 5.12
CA SER A 407 -13.46 -28.38 4.42
C SER A 407 -12.86 -29.80 4.49
N SER A 408 -13.66 -30.83 4.75
CA SER A 408 -13.17 -32.21 4.92
C SER A 408 -12.77 -32.89 3.60
N TRP A 409 -13.02 -32.25 2.46
CA TRP A 409 -12.68 -32.80 1.17
C TRP A 409 -11.17 -32.71 0.86
N THR A 410 -10.72 -33.65 0.03
CA THR A 410 -9.41 -33.82 -0.59
C THR A 410 -9.60 -34.11 -2.08
N GLU A 411 -8.56 -33.92 -2.88
CA GLU A 411 -8.54 -34.28 -4.32
C GLU A 411 -8.92 -35.74 -4.60
N THR A 412 -8.90 -36.60 -3.58
CA THR A 412 -9.22 -38.03 -3.70
C THR A 412 -10.64 -38.39 -3.25
N ASN A 413 -11.34 -37.51 -2.53
CA ASN A 413 -12.66 -37.80 -1.95
C ASN A 413 -13.75 -36.77 -2.28
N LEU A 414 -13.41 -35.72 -3.05
CA LEU A 414 -14.37 -34.73 -3.55
C LEU A 414 -15.53 -35.41 -4.27
N ASN A 415 -16.76 -34.97 -4.06
CA ASN A 415 -17.92 -35.54 -4.74
C ASN A 415 -19.04 -34.50 -4.83
N SER A 416 -20.10 -34.82 -5.59
CA SER A 416 -21.22 -33.90 -5.85
C SER A 416 -22.05 -33.52 -4.62
N THR A 417 -21.79 -34.11 -3.45
CA THR A 417 -22.53 -33.88 -2.22
C THR A 417 -21.72 -33.21 -1.11
N THR A 418 -20.40 -33.07 -1.25
CA THR A 418 -19.56 -32.36 -0.27
C THR A 418 -18.27 -31.83 -0.89
N PRO A 419 -18.05 -30.50 -0.90
CA PRO A 419 -18.98 -29.45 -0.48
C PRO A 419 -20.05 -29.17 -1.54
N THR A 420 -21.23 -28.69 -1.13
CA THR A 420 -22.32 -28.25 -2.04
C THR A 420 -22.39 -26.73 -2.09
N SER A 421 -23.02 -26.13 -3.11
CA SER A 421 -23.24 -24.69 -3.13
C SER A 421 -24.21 -24.27 -2.02
N GLY A 422 -23.82 -23.28 -1.22
CA GLY A 422 -24.49 -22.89 0.02
C GLY A 422 -25.73 -22.01 -0.08
N GLY A 423 -26.26 -21.74 -1.27
CA GLY A 423 -27.39 -20.83 -1.46
C GLY A 423 -27.76 -20.62 -2.93
N ALA A 424 -28.85 -19.88 -3.18
CA ALA A 424 -29.36 -19.58 -4.52
C ALA A 424 -28.71 -18.37 -5.22
N ALA A 425 -27.91 -17.56 -4.50
CA ALA A 425 -27.24 -16.38 -5.05
C ALA A 425 -25.70 -16.53 -4.96
N PRO A 426 -24.95 -16.12 -6.01
CA PRO A 426 -23.50 -16.15 -5.99
C PRO A 426 -22.92 -15.05 -5.07
N LEU A 427 -21.74 -15.31 -4.52
CA LEU A 427 -20.91 -14.30 -3.83
C LEU A 427 -20.38 -13.25 -4.81
N GLY A 428 -20.08 -13.68 -6.05
CA GLY A 428 -19.53 -12.84 -7.09
C GLY A 428 -19.72 -13.46 -8.47
N THR A 429 -19.73 -12.61 -9.51
CA THR A 429 -19.94 -13.04 -10.90
C THR A 429 -18.97 -12.33 -11.82
N PHE A 430 -18.31 -13.09 -12.70
CA PHE A 430 -17.59 -12.58 -13.86
C PHE A 430 -18.39 -12.86 -15.12
N SER A 431 -18.45 -11.91 -16.06
CA SER A 431 -19.02 -12.14 -17.38
C SER A 431 -18.24 -11.38 -18.45
N GLY A 432 -17.65 -12.10 -19.40
CA GLY A 432 -16.90 -11.47 -20.49
C GLY A 432 -15.89 -12.39 -21.14
N SER A 433 -15.04 -11.80 -21.98
CA SER A 433 -13.87 -12.44 -22.58
C SER A 433 -12.64 -12.26 -21.70
N PHE A 434 -11.74 -13.25 -21.72
CA PHE A 434 -10.47 -13.25 -20.99
C PHE A 434 -9.34 -13.80 -21.85
N SER A 435 -8.11 -13.42 -21.52
CA SER A 435 -6.90 -13.82 -22.25
C SER A 435 -6.02 -14.72 -21.40
N SER A 436 -5.35 -15.69 -22.04
CA SER A 436 -4.34 -16.53 -21.38
C SER A 436 -3.30 -15.67 -20.66
N GLY A 437 -2.95 -16.05 -19.43
CA GLY A 437 -1.96 -15.38 -18.58
C GLY A 437 -2.45 -14.11 -17.86
N ASN A 438 -3.60 -13.55 -18.25
CA ASN A 438 -4.16 -12.36 -17.60
C ASN A 438 -5.26 -12.77 -16.62
N ALA A 439 -4.99 -12.64 -15.32
CA ALA A 439 -5.94 -12.98 -14.27
C ALA A 439 -7.29 -12.28 -14.47
N ILE A 440 -8.37 -13.03 -14.32
CA ILE A 440 -9.70 -12.46 -14.11
C ILE A 440 -9.89 -12.22 -12.62
N GLU A 441 -10.45 -11.07 -12.27
CA GLU A 441 -10.82 -10.74 -10.89
C GLU A 441 -12.34 -10.87 -10.74
N ILE A 442 -12.77 -11.62 -9.73
CA ILE A 442 -14.18 -11.76 -9.37
C ILE A 442 -14.37 -11.12 -8.00
N ASP A 443 -15.07 -9.99 -7.97
CA ASP A 443 -15.45 -9.30 -6.73
C ASP A 443 -16.46 -10.14 -5.97
N LEU A 444 -16.16 -10.46 -4.71
CA LEU A 444 -16.99 -11.25 -3.81
C LEU A 444 -17.74 -10.36 -2.80
N GLY A 445 -17.63 -9.04 -2.93
CA GLY A 445 -18.13 -8.06 -1.98
C GLY A 445 -17.47 -8.22 -0.61
N ASN A 446 -18.20 -7.81 0.44
CA ASN A 446 -17.75 -8.03 1.82
C ASN A 446 -17.88 -9.50 2.19
N PHE A 447 -16.76 -10.20 2.22
CA PHE A 447 -16.69 -11.62 2.51
C PHE A 447 -16.12 -11.85 3.91
N THR A 448 -16.72 -12.79 4.64
CA THR A 448 -16.21 -13.26 5.93
C THR A 448 -15.94 -14.75 5.80
N PRO A 449 -14.68 -15.21 5.94
CA PRO A 449 -14.37 -16.63 5.98
C PRO A 449 -15.18 -17.32 7.09
N PRO A 450 -15.93 -18.40 6.78
CA PRO A 450 -16.77 -19.06 7.79
C PRO A 450 -15.95 -19.85 8.83
N SER A 451 -14.70 -20.18 8.51
CA SER A 451 -13.74 -20.89 9.36
C SER A 451 -12.34 -20.75 8.78
N GLN A 452 -11.31 -21.16 9.54
CA GLN A 452 -9.93 -21.23 9.07
C GLN A 452 -9.81 -21.91 7.70
N TRP A 453 -10.57 -22.99 7.52
CA TRP A 453 -10.62 -23.75 6.28
C TRP A 453 -11.99 -23.60 5.64
N PHE A 454 -12.06 -23.19 4.37
CA PHE A 454 -13.32 -23.09 3.63
C PHE A 454 -13.11 -23.37 2.15
N THR A 455 -14.21 -23.43 1.39
CA THR A 455 -14.17 -23.73 -0.05
C THR A 455 -14.99 -22.74 -0.84
N LEU A 456 -14.41 -22.24 -1.94
CA LEU A 456 -15.14 -21.52 -2.97
C LEU A 456 -15.40 -22.46 -4.15
N ILE A 457 -16.62 -22.43 -4.66
CA ILE A 457 -17.10 -23.24 -5.78
C ILE A 457 -17.29 -22.30 -6.97
N VAL A 458 -16.63 -22.61 -8.09
CA VAL A 458 -16.70 -21.81 -9.33
C VAL A 458 -17.43 -22.61 -10.40
N SER A 459 -18.57 -22.10 -10.87
CA SER A 459 -19.43 -22.71 -11.88
C SER A 459 -19.69 -21.76 -13.04
N ALA A 460 -19.95 -22.27 -14.25
CA ALA A 460 -20.37 -21.43 -15.38
C ALA A 460 -21.87 -21.54 -15.65
N THR A 461 -22.51 -20.40 -15.91
CA THR A 461 -23.86 -20.34 -16.49
C THR A 461 -23.82 -20.27 -18.02
N SER A 462 -22.69 -19.84 -18.59
CA SER A 462 -22.40 -19.91 -20.02
C SER A 462 -20.89 -19.95 -20.31
N GLY A 463 -20.50 -20.51 -21.46
CA GLY A 463 -19.10 -20.57 -21.88
C GLY A 463 -18.25 -21.59 -21.12
N SER A 464 -16.94 -21.46 -21.24
CA SER A 464 -15.96 -22.36 -20.61
C SER A 464 -14.64 -21.66 -20.33
N GLY A 465 -13.98 -22.02 -19.23
CA GLY A 465 -12.66 -21.54 -18.85
C GLY A 465 -11.76 -22.67 -18.34
N SER A 466 -10.46 -22.51 -18.58
CA SER A 466 -9.40 -23.32 -17.98
C SER A 466 -8.45 -22.38 -17.26
N PHE A 467 -8.23 -22.62 -15.97
CA PHE A 467 -7.45 -21.75 -15.08
C PHE A 467 -6.30 -22.52 -14.46
N VAL A 468 -5.25 -21.79 -14.09
CA VAL A 468 -4.09 -22.35 -13.43
C VAL A 468 -4.54 -22.99 -12.12
N SER A 469 -4.03 -24.19 -11.85
CA SER A 469 -4.23 -24.90 -10.58
C SER A 469 -2.99 -24.75 -9.69
N LYS A 470 -3.11 -25.18 -8.44
CA LYS A 470 -2.01 -25.29 -7.48
C LYS A 470 -0.77 -26.01 -8.03
N VAL A 471 -0.95 -26.94 -8.96
CA VAL A 471 0.14 -27.77 -9.53
C VAL A 471 1.09 -26.95 -10.42
N ASN A 472 0.67 -25.77 -10.90
CA ASN A 472 1.36 -25.00 -11.95
C ASN A 472 1.96 -23.66 -11.49
N SER A 473 2.14 -23.46 -10.17
CA SER A 473 2.85 -22.28 -9.60
C SER A 473 2.23 -20.91 -9.91
N GLY A 474 0.91 -20.86 -10.11
CA GLY A 474 0.11 -19.65 -10.38
C GLY A 474 -1.30 -19.77 -9.82
N ASP A 475 -1.37 -20.08 -8.53
CA ASP A 475 -2.56 -20.43 -7.76
C ASP A 475 -3.69 -19.40 -7.93
N ALA A 476 -4.95 -19.86 -7.83
CA ALA A 476 -6.06 -18.95 -7.56
C ALA A 476 -5.84 -18.17 -6.25
N GLU A 477 -5.91 -16.84 -6.31
CA GLU A 477 -5.63 -16.00 -5.14
C GLU A 477 -6.93 -15.46 -4.58
N LEU A 478 -7.06 -15.45 -3.26
CA LEU A 478 -8.17 -14.77 -2.59
C LEU A 478 -7.62 -13.56 -1.85
N GLU A 479 -7.95 -12.38 -2.32
CA GLU A 479 -7.49 -11.12 -1.73
C GLU A 479 -8.56 -10.56 -0.83
N PHE A 480 -8.18 -10.18 0.40
CA PHE A 480 -9.00 -9.45 1.34
C PHE A 480 -8.43 -8.04 1.52
N GLY A 481 -9.29 -7.05 1.62
CA GLY A 481 -8.84 -5.68 1.84
C GLY A 481 -7.96 -5.19 0.69
N GLY A 482 -8.39 -5.34 -0.55
CA GLY A 482 -7.84 -4.59 -1.68
C GLY A 482 -8.32 -3.14 -1.64
N ASP A 483 -7.58 -2.19 -2.25
CA ASP A 483 -8.26 -1.04 -2.84
C ASP A 483 -9.34 -1.66 -3.70
N SER A 484 -10.57 -1.44 -3.28
CA SER A 484 -11.69 -1.91 -4.06
C SER A 484 -11.43 -1.30 -5.45
N THR A 485 -11.62 -2.05 -6.52
CA THR A 485 -12.37 -1.42 -7.60
C THR A 485 -13.62 -0.94 -6.89
N THR A 486 -13.62 0.29 -6.35
CA THR A 486 -14.68 0.84 -5.51
C THR A 486 -15.78 0.97 -6.51
N ASN A 487 -16.57 -0.09 -6.66
CA ASN A 487 -17.75 -0.14 -7.51
C ASN A 487 -18.90 0.26 -6.59
N LEU A 488 -18.88 1.52 -6.17
CA LEU A 488 -19.89 2.05 -5.28
C LEU A 488 -21.11 2.38 -6.12
N LYS A 489 -22.21 1.69 -5.85
CA LYS A 489 -23.45 1.83 -6.59
C LYS A 489 -24.50 2.48 -5.70
N PHE A 490 -25.02 3.63 -6.11
CA PHE A 490 -26.00 4.42 -5.37
C PHE A 490 -27.26 4.60 -6.19
N ASP A 491 -28.40 4.25 -5.59
CA ASP A 491 -29.74 4.33 -6.18
C ASP A 491 -30.47 5.52 -5.57
N PHE A 492 -30.83 6.49 -6.39
CA PHE A 492 -31.41 7.76 -5.95
C PHE A 492 -32.92 7.68 -5.97
N GLY A 493 -33.54 7.87 -4.81
CA GLY A 493 -34.99 7.76 -4.70
C GLY A 493 -35.53 8.33 -3.40
N SER A 494 -36.49 7.62 -2.82
CA SER A 494 -37.11 7.96 -1.53
C SER A 494 -36.87 6.84 -0.53
N ASP A 495 -37.30 7.00 0.73
CA ASP A 495 -37.24 5.93 1.74
C ASP A 495 -38.11 4.71 1.42
N THR A 496 -39.07 4.84 0.51
CA THR A 496 -40.06 3.79 0.22
C THR A 496 -40.08 3.31 -1.23
N SER A 497 -39.35 3.97 -2.14
CA SER A 497 -39.27 3.54 -3.54
C SER A 497 -38.49 2.22 -3.68
N PRO A 498 -38.69 1.45 -4.77
CA PRO A 498 -37.95 0.21 -5.00
C PRO A 498 -36.44 0.45 -5.07
N LEU A 499 -35.65 -0.39 -4.39
CA LEU A 499 -34.19 -0.34 -4.44
C LEU A 499 -33.68 -1.33 -5.50
N GLU A 500 -32.85 -0.88 -6.42
CA GLU A 500 -32.17 -1.74 -7.39
C GLU A 500 -31.23 -2.74 -6.69
N ALA A 501 -31.25 -3.97 -7.17
CA ALA A 501 -30.44 -5.03 -6.58
C ALA A 501 -28.95 -4.70 -6.69
N GLY A 502 -28.23 -4.75 -5.56
CA GLY A 502 -26.80 -4.45 -5.50
C GLY A 502 -26.45 -2.96 -5.39
N TYR A 503 -27.44 -2.07 -5.21
CA TYR A 503 -27.22 -0.65 -4.99
C TYR A 503 -27.50 -0.24 -3.54
N THR A 504 -26.89 0.87 -3.10
CA THR A 504 -27.15 1.53 -1.82
C THR A 504 -28.14 2.67 -2.02
N ARG A 505 -29.22 2.69 -1.23
CA ARG A 505 -30.25 3.74 -1.30
C ARG A 505 -29.69 5.09 -0.84
N ILE A 506 -29.91 6.13 -1.64
CA ILE A 506 -29.71 7.53 -1.29
C ILE A 506 -31.01 8.27 -1.54
N ASN A 507 -31.53 8.91 -0.50
CA ASN A 507 -32.72 9.76 -0.60
C ASN A 507 -32.34 11.24 -0.54
N GLU A 508 -33.32 12.12 -0.74
CA GLU A 508 -33.14 13.58 -0.70
C GLU A 508 -32.72 14.15 0.67
N ASN A 509 -32.75 13.32 1.72
CA ASN A 509 -32.40 13.68 3.10
C ASN A 509 -31.07 13.07 3.57
N SER A 510 -30.35 12.34 2.70
CA SER A 510 -29.12 11.62 3.07
C SER A 510 -27.94 12.59 3.20
N THR A 511 -27.80 13.25 4.35
CA THR A 511 -26.76 14.28 4.60
C THR A 511 -25.57 13.82 5.44
N SER A 512 -25.52 12.54 5.81
CA SER A 512 -24.51 11.99 6.71
C SER A 512 -24.01 10.64 6.24
N GLY A 513 -22.79 10.27 6.64
CA GLY A 513 -22.15 9.01 6.23
C GLY A 513 -21.22 9.19 5.04
N ALA A 514 -20.63 8.09 4.59
CA ALA A 514 -19.62 8.09 3.54
C ALA A 514 -20.16 8.52 2.17
N ALA A 515 -21.47 8.45 1.92
CA ALA A 515 -22.10 8.92 0.69
C ALA A 515 -23.30 9.81 1.06
N ARG A 516 -23.29 11.07 0.63
CA ARG A 516 -24.16 12.11 1.19
C ARG A 516 -24.38 13.30 0.26
N TRP A 517 -25.53 13.95 0.38
CA TRP A 517 -25.77 15.28 -0.16
C TRP A 517 -25.12 16.35 0.74
N THR A 518 -24.38 17.28 0.14
CA THR A 518 -23.79 18.44 0.83
C THR A 518 -24.84 19.46 1.28
N THR A 519 -25.99 19.48 0.63
CA THR A 519 -27.15 20.30 0.97
C THR A 519 -28.44 19.62 0.50
N THR A 520 -29.51 19.75 1.26
CA THR A 520 -30.86 19.29 0.89
C THR A 520 -31.75 20.43 0.42
N THR A 521 -31.22 21.66 0.39
CA THR A 521 -32.01 22.84 0.05
C THR A 521 -32.47 22.75 -1.41
N GLY A 522 -33.79 22.62 -1.61
CA GLY A 522 -34.40 22.51 -2.94
C GLY A 522 -34.35 21.11 -3.56
N LEU A 523 -33.71 20.15 -2.90
CA LEU A 523 -33.66 18.75 -3.34
C LEU A 523 -34.99 18.05 -3.06
N GLN A 524 -35.46 17.28 -4.04
CA GLN A 524 -36.69 16.50 -3.96
C GLN A 524 -36.42 15.09 -4.49
N ASN A 525 -37.32 14.17 -4.18
CA ASN A 525 -37.38 12.87 -4.84
C ASN A 525 -38.60 12.76 -5.77
N ARG A 526 -38.56 11.78 -6.67
CA ARG A 526 -39.72 11.37 -7.44
C ARG A 526 -39.72 9.85 -7.60
N ASP A 527 -40.79 9.21 -7.13
CA ASP A 527 -41.06 7.81 -7.41
C ASP A 527 -42.09 7.67 -8.56
N ARG A 528 -41.78 6.83 -9.54
CA ARG A 528 -42.61 6.47 -10.71
C ARG A 528 -43.01 4.99 -10.69
N SER A 529 -42.89 4.30 -9.57
CA SER A 529 -43.21 2.87 -9.38
C SER A 529 -44.62 2.44 -9.79
N ALA A 530 -45.56 3.39 -9.94
CA ALA A 530 -46.85 3.16 -10.59
C ALA A 530 -46.73 2.74 -12.08
N ASN A 531 -45.55 2.85 -12.67
CA ASN A 531 -45.23 2.45 -14.04
C ASN A 531 -44.28 1.23 -14.02
N THR A 532 -44.79 0.06 -14.40
CA THR A 532 -44.14 -1.24 -14.14
C THR A 532 -43.28 -1.76 -15.30
N THR A 533 -42.92 -0.92 -16.28
CA THR A 533 -42.23 -1.37 -17.51
C THR A 533 -40.72 -1.16 -17.51
N THR A 534 -40.13 -0.71 -16.41
CA THR A 534 -38.70 -0.32 -16.31
C THR A 534 -38.08 -0.84 -15.01
N SER A 535 -36.75 -0.93 -14.95
CA SER A 535 -36.00 -1.40 -13.77
C SER A 535 -36.16 -0.48 -12.55
N ALA A 536 -35.81 -0.98 -11.35
CA ALA A 536 -35.90 -0.20 -10.11
C ALA A 536 -35.04 1.06 -10.20
N LEU A 537 -33.83 0.97 -10.74
CA LEU A 537 -32.91 2.11 -10.95
C LEU A 537 -33.45 3.21 -11.88
N ASN A 538 -34.50 2.98 -12.66
CA ASN A 538 -35.00 3.96 -13.64
C ASN A 538 -36.33 4.59 -13.22
N ILE A 539 -36.98 4.05 -12.19
CA ILE A 539 -38.32 4.48 -11.77
C ILE A 539 -38.30 5.49 -10.64
N ASP A 540 -37.17 5.69 -9.98
CA ASP A 540 -36.99 6.75 -9.00
C ASP A 540 -35.78 7.63 -9.30
N MET A 541 -35.76 8.81 -8.64
CA MET A 541 -34.73 9.82 -8.84
C MET A 541 -34.73 10.86 -7.72
N CYS A 542 -33.58 11.52 -7.57
CA CYS A 542 -33.46 12.82 -6.93
C CYS A 542 -33.44 13.94 -7.99
N LEU A 543 -34.01 15.10 -7.66
CA LEU A 543 -34.17 16.23 -8.58
C LEU A 543 -34.20 17.57 -7.84
N SER A 544 -33.74 18.64 -8.51
CA SER A 544 -33.79 20.01 -7.97
C SER A 544 -33.76 21.04 -9.12
N THR A 545 -34.19 22.27 -8.82
CA THR A 545 -34.02 23.45 -9.70
C THR A 545 -32.73 24.24 -9.42
N SER A 546 -32.02 23.87 -8.36
CA SER A 546 -30.76 24.47 -7.91
C SER A 546 -29.64 23.43 -7.96
N PRO A 547 -28.38 23.81 -8.21
CA PRO A 547 -27.27 22.86 -8.16
C PRO A 547 -27.15 22.19 -6.79
N CYS A 548 -26.93 20.87 -6.78
CA CYS A 548 -26.67 20.11 -5.56
C CYS A 548 -25.49 19.18 -5.78
N THR A 549 -24.65 19.02 -4.75
CA THR A 549 -23.47 18.12 -4.80
C THR A 549 -23.70 16.90 -3.92
N PHE A 550 -23.50 15.73 -4.51
CA PHE A 550 -23.40 14.44 -3.85
C PHE A 550 -21.92 14.10 -3.65
N SER A 551 -21.50 13.91 -2.41
CA SER A 551 -20.13 13.61 -2.02
C SER A 551 -20.02 12.16 -1.57
N VAL A 552 -18.93 11.51 -1.97
CA VAL A 552 -18.60 10.14 -1.56
C VAL A 552 -17.17 10.09 -1.05
N ASP A 553 -16.97 9.67 0.19
CA ASP A 553 -15.64 9.45 0.76
C ASP A 553 -15.02 8.24 0.05
N VAL A 554 -13.92 8.47 -0.67
CA VAL A 554 -13.18 7.46 -1.45
C VAL A 554 -11.69 7.72 -1.29
N ALA A 555 -10.85 6.70 -1.50
CA ALA A 555 -9.41 6.91 -1.49
C ALA A 555 -8.98 7.90 -2.59
N ASN A 556 -7.83 8.57 -2.42
CA ASN A 556 -7.23 9.31 -3.52
C ASN A 556 -6.93 8.37 -4.68
N GLY A 557 -7.27 8.77 -5.91
CA GLY A 557 -7.14 7.90 -7.08
C GLY A 557 -7.97 8.37 -8.26
N THR A 558 -7.92 7.61 -9.35
CA THR A 558 -8.70 7.89 -10.55
C THR A 558 -9.93 6.98 -10.62
N TYR A 559 -11.05 7.58 -10.99
CA TYR A 559 -12.37 6.95 -10.98
C TYR A 559 -13.10 7.23 -12.28
N ASP A 560 -13.83 6.22 -12.78
CA ASP A 560 -14.93 6.42 -13.71
C ASP A 560 -16.23 6.59 -12.91
N VAL A 561 -16.86 7.75 -13.07
CA VAL A 561 -18.13 8.10 -12.43
C VAL A 561 -19.22 8.00 -13.47
N LYS A 562 -20.04 6.95 -13.39
CA LYS A 562 -21.21 6.74 -14.24
C LYS A 562 -22.45 7.28 -13.57
N VAL A 563 -23.15 8.18 -14.24
CA VAL A 563 -24.37 8.80 -13.73
C VAL A 563 -25.55 8.41 -14.60
N ARG A 564 -26.54 7.76 -13.99
CA ARG A 564 -27.77 7.34 -14.66
C ARG A 564 -28.77 8.49 -14.74
N MET A 565 -29.12 8.91 -15.96
CA MET A 565 -30.12 9.95 -16.19
C MET A 565 -31.16 9.56 -17.25
N GLY A 566 -32.41 9.92 -16.97
CA GLY A 566 -33.57 9.72 -17.83
C GLY A 566 -34.87 9.93 -17.06
N ASP A 567 -36.01 9.98 -17.76
CA ASP A 567 -37.35 9.95 -17.17
C ASP A 567 -38.35 9.50 -18.26
N PHE A 568 -39.58 9.22 -17.84
CA PHE A 568 -40.73 9.06 -18.73
C PHE A 568 -41.02 10.31 -19.56
N TYR A 569 -40.49 11.46 -19.13
CA TYR A 569 -40.49 12.72 -19.86
C TYR A 569 -39.10 12.99 -20.44
N GLY A 570 -39.05 13.70 -21.57
CA GLY A 570 -37.77 14.14 -22.11
C GLY A 570 -37.02 15.05 -21.12
N ILE A 571 -35.71 14.89 -21.05
CA ILE A 571 -34.81 15.77 -20.31
C ILE A 571 -33.95 16.55 -21.30
N SER A 572 -33.66 17.80 -20.99
CA SER A 572 -32.73 18.62 -21.76
C SER A 572 -31.92 19.49 -20.82
N GLY A 573 -30.73 19.91 -21.26
CA GLY A 573 -29.92 20.87 -20.52
C GLY A 573 -29.37 20.41 -19.17
N HIS A 574 -29.39 19.11 -18.84
CA HIS A 574 -28.84 18.59 -17.59
C HIS A 574 -27.32 18.59 -17.65
N VAL A 575 -26.64 18.83 -16.52
CA VAL A 575 -25.17 18.84 -16.46
C VAL A 575 -24.72 18.11 -15.20
N VAL A 576 -23.75 17.22 -15.36
CA VAL A 576 -23.00 16.59 -14.28
C VAL A 576 -21.59 17.17 -14.28
N THR A 577 -21.08 17.52 -13.10
CA THR A 577 -19.67 17.89 -12.92
C THR A 577 -19.10 17.10 -11.76
N ALA A 578 -18.04 16.33 -11.99
CA ALA A 578 -17.36 15.55 -10.96
C ALA A 578 -15.89 15.98 -10.89
N GLU A 579 -15.37 16.35 -9.71
CA GLU A 579 -14.00 16.90 -9.54
C GLU A 579 -13.64 18.03 -10.54
N GLY A 580 -14.63 18.83 -10.93
CA GLY A 580 -14.47 19.89 -11.94
C GLY A 580 -14.50 19.43 -13.41
N VAL A 581 -14.54 18.12 -13.68
CA VAL A 581 -14.75 17.56 -15.03
C VAL A 581 -16.25 17.56 -15.33
N SER A 582 -16.67 18.17 -16.44
CA SER A 582 -18.08 18.31 -16.80
C SER A 582 -18.49 17.40 -17.95
N SER A 583 -19.70 16.85 -17.88
CA SER A 583 -20.34 16.09 -18.97
C SER A 583 -20.75 16.97 -20.16
N GLY A 584 -20.76 18.29 -19.99
CA GLY A 584 -21.52 19.19 -20.86
C GLY A 584 -23.04 18.97 -20.73
N SER A 585 -23.80 19.51 -21.69
CA SER A 585 -25.27 19.46 -21.68
C SER A 585 -25.79 18.10 -22.15
N ILE A 586 -26.47 17.39 -21.25
CA ILE A 586 -27.12 16.10 -21.48
C ILE A 586 -28.58 16.34 -21.88
N SER A 587 -29.04 15.65 -22.93
CA SER A 587 -30.43 15.68 -23.38
C SER A 587 -30.88 14.29 -23.84
N ARG A 588 -32.09 13.89 -23.46
CA ARG A 588 -32.66 12.58 -23.80
C ARG A 588 -34.14 12.74 -24.15
N THR A 589 -34.62 11.91 -25.07
CA THR A 589 -36.06 11.88 -25.37
C THR A 589 -36.82 11.14 -24.26
N ALA A 590 -38.14 11.28 -24.25
CA ALA A 590 -38.99 10.58 -23.28
C ALA A 590 -38.76 9.06 -23.31
N ASN A 591 -38.71 8.43 -22.13
CA ASN A 591 -38.46 7.00 -21.96
C ASN A 591 -37.06 6.53 -22.36
N GLN A 592 -36.05 7.40 -22.25
CA GLN A 592 -34.66 7.03 -22.46
C GLN A 592 -33.84 7.28 -21.21
N TRP A 593 -33.17 6.23 -20.75
CA TRP A 593 -32.19 6.27 -19.67
C TRP A 593 -30.88 5.69 -20.20
N ALA A 594 -29.79 6.41 -19.97
CA ALA A 594 -28.44 6.01 -20.32
C ALA A 594 -27.46 6.67 -19.37
N ASP A 595 -26.29 6.06 -19.22
CA ASP A 595 -25.26 6.50 -18.29
C ASP A 595 -24.40 7.56 -18.96
N GLU A 596 -23.98 8.55 -18.18
CA GLU A 596 -22.93 9.50 -18.55
C GLU A 596 -21.71 9.18 -17.71
N THR A 597 -20.58 8.86 -18.35
CA THR A 597 -19.34 8.48 -17.66
C THR A 597 -18.36 9.64 -17.67
N LEU A 598 -17.86 10.02 -16.50
CA LEU A 598 -16.78 11.00 -16.34
C LEU A 598 -15.57 10.33 -15.68
N SER A 599 -14.40 10.44 -16.28
CA SER A 599 -13.15 10.00 -15.64
C SER A 599 -12.55 11.15 -14.85
N VAL A 600 -12.30 10.95 -13.56
CA VAL A 600 -11.92 12.00 -12.60
C VAL A 600 -10.83 11.53 -11.65
N THR A 601 -10.09 12.47 -11.05
CA THR A 601 -9.05 12.18 -10.06
C THR A 601 -9.39 12.84 -8.73
N VAL A 602 -9.45 12.04 -7.67
CA VAL A 602 -9.68 12.47 -6.28
C VAL A 602 -8.35 12.65 -5.57
N THR A 603 -8.18 13.76 -4.86
CA THR A 603 -6.91 14.11 -4.20
C THR A 603 -7.03 14.48 -2.71
N ASP A 604 -8.25 14.62 -2.21
CA ASP A 604 -8.57 15.04 -0.84
C ASP A 604 -9.35 13.98 -0.04
N GLY A 605 -9.50 12.78 -0.59
CA GLY A 605 -10.25 11.68 0.01
C GLY A 605 -11.76 11.77 -0.16
N THR A 606 -12.28 12.69 -0.98
CA THR A 606 -13.72 12.84 -1.25
C THR A 606 -13.96 13.05 -2.75
N LEU A 607 -14.88 12.30 -3.33
CA LEU A 607 -15.40 12.51 -4.68
C LEU A 607 -16.68 13.36 -4.62
N ASP A 608 -16.64 14.55 -5.20
CA ASP A 608 -17.76 15.50 -5.29
C ASP A 608 -18.39 15.50 -6.69
N ILE A 609 -19.67 15.13 -6.75
CA ILE A 609 -20.47 15.06 -7.97
C ILE A 609 -21.60 16.09 -7.89
N GLN A 610 -21.47 17.19 -8.63
CA GLN A 610 -22.49 18.22 -8.75
C GLN A 610 -23.46 17.96 -9.91
N PHE A 611 -24.75 18.07 -9.60
CA PHE A 611 -25.85 18.01 -10.55
C PHE A 611 -26.44 19.40 -10.75
N SER A 612 -26.64 19.80 -12.00
CA SER A 612 -27.19 21.12 -12.35
C SER A 612 -27.89 21.13 -13.71
N HIS A 613 -28.36 22.30 -14.12
CA HIS A 613 -28.93 22.55 -15.44
C HIS A 613 -28.24 23.77 -16.08
N VAL A 614 -28.06 23.77 -17.40
CA VAL A 614 -27.49 24.89 -18.19
C VAL A 614 -28.27 26.22 -18.10
N THR A 615 -29.42 26.20 -17.43
CA THR A 615 -30.32 27.35 -17.28
C THR A 615 -30.79 27.34 -15.84
N ALA A 616 -30.46 28.39 -15.10
CA ALA A 616 -30.81 28.49 -13.68
C ALA A 616 -32.34 28.37 -13.47
N GLY A 617 -32.74 27.63 -12.44
CA GLY A 617 -34.15 27.43 -12.08
C GLY A 617 -34.87 26.34 -12.89
N GLN A 618 -34.21 25.71 -13.87
CA GLN A 618 -34.73 24.52 -14.54
C GLN A 618 -34.34 23.24 -13.79
N TRP A 619 -35.17 22.21 -13.94
CA TRP A 619 -35.00 20.94 -13.22
C TRP A 619 -33.87 20.11 -13.82
N TRP A 620 -32.94 19.69 -12.98
CA TRP A 620 -32.12 18.51 -13.23
C TRP A 620 -32.70 17.32 -12.46
N ARG A 621 -32.42 16.09 -12.93
CA ARG A 621 -32.78 14.84 -12.24
C ARG A 621 -31.75 13.74 -12.54
N ALA A 622 -31.52 12.86 -11.56
CA ALA A 622 -30.64 11.71 -11.68
C ALA A 622 -31.20 10.53 -10.88
N SER A 623 -31.06 9.33 -11.44
CA SER A 623 -31.58 8.10 -10.82
C SER A 623 -30.53 7.28 -10.10
N GLY A 624 -29.24 7.45 -10.40
CA GLY A 624 -28.20 6.75 -9.66
C GLY A 624 -26.80 7.07 -10.13
N VAL A 625 -25.83 6.58 -9.36
CA VAL A 625 -24.39 6.75 -9.61
C VAL A 625 -23.69 5.42 -9.40
N GLU A 626 -22.82 5.03 -10.35
CA GLU A 626 -21.78 4.03 -10.12
C GLU A 626 -20.42 4.73 -10.15
N ILE A 627 -19.66 4.64 -9.08
CA ILE A 627 -18.25 5.03 -9.03
C ILE A 627 -17.46 3.77 -9.27
N ILE A 628 -16.43 3.80 -10.11
CA ILE A 628 -15.57 2.66 -10.41
C ILE A 628 -14.13 3.15 -10.32
N SER A 629 -13.37 2.72 -9.31
CA SER A 629 -11.90 2.94 -9.34
C SER A 629 -11.32 2.26 -10.56
N THR A 630 -10.60 3.01 -11.39
CA THR A 630 -10.01 2.51 -12.64
C THR A 630 -8.60 1.95 -12.45
N GLY A 631 -8.20 1.66 -11.20
CA GLY A 631 -6.92 1.02 -10.91
C GLY A 631 -5.76 1.87 -11.41
N GLY A 632 -5.79 3.15 -11.05
CA GLY A 632 -4.74 4.11 -11.35
C GLY A 632 -4.08 4.58 -10.07
N GLY A 633 -3.37 3.68 -9.38
CA GLY A 633 -2.21 4.09 -8.60
C GLY A 633 -1.10 4.58 -9.55
N SER A 634 -1.39 5.50 -10.46
CA SER A 634 -0.34 6.34 -11.01
C SER A 634 0.02 7.27 -9.86
N THR A 635 1.24 7.12 -9.36
CA THR A 635 2.00 8.27 -8.85
C THR A 635 1.59 9.49 -9.68
N PRO A 636 1.34 10.66 -9.06
CA PRO A 636 1.22 11.91 -9.82
C PRO A 636 2.30 11.89 -10.91
N PRO A 637 2.00 12.29 -12.16
CA PRO A 637 3.00 12.33 -13.20
C PRO A 637 4.31 12.86 -12.61
N PRO A 638 5.45 12.18 -12.78
CA PRO A 638 6.67 12.55 -12.08
C PRO A 638 6.85 14.06 -12.16
N VAL A 639 7.04 14.72 -11.01
CA VAL A 639 7.26 16.17 -10.99
C VAL A 639 8.55 16.41 -11.75
N ALA A 640 8.43 16.76 -13.03
CA ALA A 640 9.56 17.03 -13.90
C ALA A 640 10.29 18.28 -13.45
N GLN A 641 9.55 19.22 -12.85
CA GLN A 641 10.10 20.43 -12.27
C GLN A 641 9.18 21.04 -11.20
N GLY A 642 9.75 21.45 -10.06
CA GLY A 642 9.10 22.35 -9.11
C GLY A 642 9.62 23.78 -9.28
N LYS A 643 8.72 24.77 -9.21
CA LYS A 643 9.06 26.19 -9.25
C LYS A 643 8.35 27.00 -8.18
N ASP A 644 9.13 27.73 -7.39
CA ASP A 644 8.61 28.85 -6.63
C ASP A 644 8.24 29.99 -7.59
N PRO A 645 7.25 30.85 -7.24
CA PRO A 645 7.05 32.09 -7.96
C PRO A 645 8.33 32.93 -7.88
N ALA A 646 8.77 33.43 -9.03
CA ALA A 646 9.86 34.40 -9.12
C ALA A 646 9.45 35.76 -8.53
N ARG A 647 8.14 36.06 -8.56
CA ARG A 647 7.49 37.24 -7.99
C ARG A 647 6.03 36.95 -7.68
N ASP A 648 5.49 37.58 -6.65
CA ASP A 648 4.05 37.60 -6.41
C ASP A 648 3.51 38.95 -5.93
N ALA A 649 2.20 39.15 -6.14
CA ALA A 649 1.48 40.32 -5.66
C ALA A 649 -0.02 40.05 -5.69
N TYR A 650 -0.82 40.90 -5.07
CA TYR A 650 -2.28 40.85 -5.19
C TYR A 650 -2.85 42.25 -5.33
N THR A 651 -4.02 42.34 -5.93
CA THR A 651 -4.80 43.58 -5.98
C THR A 651 -5.94 43.49 -4.98
N VAL A 652 -6.22 44.61 -4.31
CA VAL A 652 -7.39 44.73 -3.44
C VAL A 652 -8.54 45.41 -4.16
N ASN A 653 -9.77 45.05 -3.80
CA ASN A 653 -11.00 45.70 -4.28
C ASN A 653 -11.11 45.76 -5.82
N ALA A 654 -11.03 44.60 -6.48
CA ALA A 654 -11.23 44.38 -7.90
C ALA A 654 -10.37 45.31 -8.79
N GLY A 655 -9.11 45.54 -8.39
CA GLY A 655 -8.13 46.26 -9.20
C GLY A 655 -8.04 47.77 -8.98
N THR A 656 -8.64 48.32 -7.92
CA THR A 656 -8.67 49.79 -7.73
C THR A 656 -7.52 50.34 -6.90
N THR A 657 -6.86 49.53 -6.06
CA THR A 657 -5.75 49.99 -5.20
C THR A 657 -4.56 49.03 -5.25
N PRO A 658 -3.32 49.49 -5.46
CA PRO A 658 -2.14 48.62 -5.41
C PRO A 658 -1.85 48.20 -3.97
N ALA A 659 -1.84 46.91 -3.70
CA ALA A 659 -1.27 46.36 -2.46
C ALA A 659 0.11 45.79 -2.78
N ILE A 660 1.13 46.55 -2.37
CA ILE A 660 2.56 46.27 -2.53
C ILE A 660 2.96 45.20 -1.51
N ASN A 661 3.69 44.17 -1.96
CA ASN A 661 4.45 43.18 -1.18
C ASN A 661 4.04 43.06 0.31
N SER A 662 2.91 42.41 0.55
CA SER A 662 2.59 41.92 1.90
C SER A 662 3.13 40.50 2.01
N SER A 663 3.65 40.14 3.18
CA SER A 663 4.14 38.81 3.59
C SER A 663 3.13 37.65 3.42
N SER A 664 2.01 37.89 2.76
CA SER A 664 0.90 37.00 2.46
C SER A 664 0.14 37.51 1.25
N LEU A 665 -0.49 36.62 0.49
CA LEU A 665 -1.38 36.97 -0.62
C LEU A 665 -2.85 36.73 -0.22
N LEU A 666 -3.75 37.59 -0.68
CA LEU A 666 -5.18 37.47 -0.44
C LEU A 666 -5.90 37.02 -1.71
N ILE A 667 -6.79 36.05 -1.55
CA ILE A 667 -7.67 35.56 -2.61
C ILE A 667 -9.10 35.61 -2.07
N SER A 668 -9.91 36.53 -2.56
CA SER A 668 -11.28 36.74 -2.10
C SER A 668 -12.19 37.12 -3.29
N PRO A 669 -13.51 37.24 -3.09
CA PRO A 669 -14.41 37.78 -4.11
C PRO A 669 -13.96 39.12 -4.71
N THR A 670 -13.21 39.91 -3.94
CA THR A 670 -12.72 41.23 -4.33
C THR A 670 -11.20 41.29 -4.53
N ASP A 671 -10.45 40.30 -4.07
CA ASP A 671 -8.99 40.32 -4.10
C ASP A 671 -8.44 39.23 -5.03
N THR A 672 -7.53 39.62 -5.93
CA THR A 672 -6.94 38.71 -6.92
C THR A 672 -5.43 38.68 -6.75
N SER A 673 -4.87 37.47 -6.64
CA SER A 673 -3.44 37.21 -6.51
C SER A 673 -2.81 36.89 -7.87
N TYR A 674 -1.54 37.25 -8.01
CA TYR A 674 -0.73 37.13 -9.23
C TYR A 674 0.60 36.50 -8.86
N MET A 675 0.98 35.42 -9.54
CA MET A 675 2.24 34.72 -9.32
C MET A 675 2.97 34.57 -10.65
N LYS A 676 4.20 35.08 -10.75
CA LYS A 676 5.02 35.03 -11.96
C LYS A 676 6.05 33.93 -11.85
N PHE A 677 6.18 33.09 -12.87
CA PHE A 677 7.11 31.97 -12.89
C PHE A 677 8.12 32.11 -14.03
N ASP A 678 9.37 31.70 -13.76
CA ASP A 678 10.42 31.54 -14.76
C ASP A 678 10.00 30.54 -15.85
N PRO A 679 10.55 30.62 -17.09
CA PRO A 679 10.29 29.66 -18.16
C PRO A 679 10.62 28.22 -17.76
N VAL A 680 9.80 27.26 -18.16
CA VAL A 680 10.03 25.83 -17.94
C VAL A 680 11.42 25.44 -18.46
N SER A 681 12.14 24.60 -17.72
CA SER A 681 13.49 24.16 -18.10
C SER A 681 13.49 23.49 -19.47
N ALA A 682 14.56 23.73 -20.24
CA ALA A 682 14.72 23.11 -21.56
C ALA A 682 14.69 21.58 -21.45
N GLY A 683 13.93 20.93 -22.35
CA GLY A 683 13.79 19.48 -22.39
C GLY A 683 12.55 18.92 -21.70
N ILE A 684 11.77 19.75 -20.99
CA ILE A 684 10.50 19.37 -20.38
C ILE A 684 9.35 19.80 -21.30
N THR A 685 8.37 18.92 -21.53
CA THR A 685 7.16 19.23 -22.31
C THR A 685 5.94 19.19 -21.37
N PRO A 686 5.53 20.34 -20.80
CA PRO A 686 4.48 20.35 -19.78
C PRO A 686 3.18 19.72 -20.29
N THR A 687 2.78 18.60 -19.68
CA THR A 687 1.47 17.98 -19.89
C THR A 687 0.42 18.50 -18.91
N GLY A 688 0.87 19.15 -17.84
CA GLY A 688 0.03 19.75 -16.81
C GLY A 688 0.87 20.21 -15.63
N GLY A 689 0.22 20.46 -14.51
CA GLY A 689 0.91 20.77 -13.26
C GLY A 689 -0.03 20.83 -12.07
N ASN A 690 0.52 21.19 -10.91
CA ASN A 690 -0.26 21.43 -9.70
C ASN A 690 0.26 22.67 -8.99
N LEU A 691 -0.64 23.61 -8.72
CA LEU A 691 -0.32 24.80 -7.94
C LEU A 691 -0.65 24.57 -6.48
N LYS A 692 0.38 24.59 -5.63
CA LYS A 692 0.28 24.42 -4.18
C LYS A 692 0.31 25.77 -3.49
N LEU A 693 -0.72 26.07 -2.71
CA LEU A 693 -0.88 27.32 -1.96
C LEU A 693 -0.99 27.03 -0.47
N HIS A 694 -0.04 27.51 0.33
CA HIS A 694 -0.06 27.31 1.77
C HIS A 694 -0.96 28.34 2.47
N VAL A 695 -1.93 27.88 3.25
CA VAL A 695 -2.96 28.73 3.88
C VAL A 695 -2.44 29.30 5.19
N THR A 696 -2.35 30.62 5.28
CA THR A 696 -1.93 31.34 6.49
C THR A 696 -3.11 31.91 7.27
N ALA A 697 -4.27 32.11 6.63
CA ALA A 697 -5.55 32.31 7.29
C ALA A 697 -6.68 31.65 6.48
N GLY A 698 -7.46 30.80 7.16
CA GLY A 698 -8.48 29.97 6.54
C GLY A 698 -9.66 30.72 5.92
N GLY A 699 -10.41 29.99 5.09
CA GLY A 699 -11.49 30.53 4.25
C GLY A 699 -12.30 29.43 3.58
N SER A 700 -13.23 29.80 2.72
CA SER A 700 -13.99 28.86 1.89
C SER A 700 -14.43 29.49 0.58
N GLY A 701 -14.67 28.66 -0.44
CA GLY A 701 -15.17 29.09 -1.74
C GLY A 701 -14.50 28.36 -2.90
N THR A 702 -14.83 28.79 -4.12
CA THR A 702 -14.20 28.29 -5.34
C THR A 702 -13.02 29.20 -5.71
N ILE A 703 -11.80 28.65 -5.70
CA ILE A 703 -10.59 29.30 -6.18
C ILE A 703 -10.36 28.85 -7.63
N ARG A 704 -10.09 29.81 -8.52
CA ARG A 704 -9.79 29.58 -9.93
C ARG A 704 -8.43 30.14 -10.30
N VAL A 705 -7.67 29.36 -11.07
CA VAL A 705 -6.37 29.71 -11.63
C VAL A 705 -6.53 29.93 -13.12
N HIS A 706 -6.13 31.11 -13.60
CA HIS A 706 -6.14 31.47 -15.02
C HIS A 706 -4.73 31.81 -15.51
N GLN A 707 -4.50 31.62 -16.80
CA GLN A 707 -3.33 32.20 -17.46
C GLN A 707 -3.44 33.74 -17.42
N GLY A 708 -2.39 34.42 -16.98
CA GLY A 708 -2.28 35.87 -17.06
C GLY A 708 -1.89 36.32 -18.45
N VAL A 709 -2.67 37.22 -19.05
CA VAL A 709 -2.45 37.78 -20.39
C VAL A 709 -2.44 39.31 -20.39
N GLY A 710 -1.90 39.91 -21.46
CA GLY A 710 -1.86 41.37 -21.67
C GLY A 710 -0.57 42.04 -21.17
N ASN A 711 -0.22 41.91 -19.88
CA ASN A 711 1.01 42.49 -19.33
C ASN A 711 1.96 41.41 -18.78
N SER A 712 3.06 41.14 -19.49
CA SER A 712 4.10 40.20 -19.05
C SER A 712 5.29 40.89 -18.33
N SER A 713 5.31 42.21 -18.26
CA SER A 713 6.43 43.01 -17.73
C SER A 713 6.17 43.58 -16.34
N TRP A 714 5.08 43.18 -15.68
CA TRP A 714 4.77 43.65 -14.32
C TRP A 714 5.86 43.26 -13.30
N LEU A 715 6.04 44.15 -12.31
CA LEU A 715 6.86 43.96 -11.12
C LEU A 715 5.96 44.18 -9.89
N GLU A 716 6.31 43.58 -8.76
CA GLU A 716 5.52 43.71 -7.51
C GLU A 716 5.35 45.18 -7.07
N SER A 717 6.41 45.97 -7.22
CA SER A 717 6.43 47.40 -6.85
C SER A 717 5.65 48.29 -7.81
N THR A 718 5.25 47.78 -8.98
CA THR A 718 4.57 48.56 -10.02
C THR A 718 3.21 47.99 -10.41
N LEU A 719 2.78 46.88 -9.81
CA LEU A 719 1.49 46.27 -10.08
C LEU A 719 0.34 47.14 -9.53
N THR A 720 -0.61 47.46 -10.39
CA THR A 720 -1.85 48.19 -10.13
C THR A 720 -2.97 47.44 -10.86
N GLY A 721 -4.24 47.59 -10.50
CA GLY A 721 -5.27 46.91 -11.30
C GLY A 721 -5.43 47.46 -12.72
N ALA A 722 -4.88 48.65 -13.03
CA ALA A 722 -4.86 49.18 -14.39
C ALA A 722 -3.82 48.48 -15.29
N ASN A 723 -2.74 47.96 -14.72
CA ASN A 723 -1.67 47.28 -15.45
C ASN A 723 -1.52 45.80 -15.06
N ALA A 724 -2.40 45.27 -14.21
CA ALA A 724 -2.34 43.88 -13.81
C ALA A 724 -2.63 42.96 -15.01
N PRO A 725 -1.99 41.78 -15.07
CA PRO A 725 -2.36 40.75 -16.03
C PRO A 725 -3.87 40.46 -15.97
N THR A 726 -4.50 40.35 -17.12
CA THR A 726 -5.92 39.99 -17.22
C THR A 726 -6.09 38.47 -17.23
N LYS A 727 -7.25 37.97 -16.80
CA LYS A 727 -7.58 36.54 -16.83
C LYS A 727 -7.75 36.09 -18.28
N GLY A 728 -6.85 35.23 -18.74
CA GLY A 728 -6.97 34.45 -19.97
C GLY A 728 -7.72 33.15 -19.72
N SER A 729 -7.30 32.07 -20.38
CA SER A 729 -7.89 30.74 -20.20
C SER A 729 -7.79 30.27 -18.75
N GLN A 730 -8.86 29.67 -18.22
CA GLN A 730 -8.81 28.97 -16.94
C GLN A 730 -7.96 27.71 -17.09
N LEU A 731 -7.01 27.52 -16.17
CA LEU A 731 -6.08 26.39 -16.14
C LEU A 731 -6.48 25.37 -15.08
N GLY A 732 -7.12 25.80 -13.99
CA GLY A 732 -7.50 24.92 -12.90
C GLY A 732 -8.44 25.61 -11.91
N SER A 733 -9.08 24.82 -11.07
CA SER A 733 -9.90 25.33 -9.97
C SER A 733 -10.04 24.30 -8.85
N THR A 734 -10.34 24.76 -7.64
CA THR A 734 -10.71 23.93 -6.50
C THR A 734 -11.82 24.62 -5.73
N THR A 735 -12.69 23.85 -5.08
CA THR A 735 -13.77 24.38 -4.24
C THR A 735 -13.73 23.69 -2.90
N GLY A 736 -13.82 24.44 -1.81
CA GLY A 736 -13.86 23.82 -0.49
C GLY A 736 -13.76 24.80 0.65
N SER A 737 -13.53 24.24 1.84
CA SER A 737 -13.11 24.98 3.03
C SER A 737 -11.62 24.75 3.25
N PHE A 738 -10.87 25.83 3.40
CA PHE A 738 -9.42 25.84 3.49
C PHE A 738 -9.01 26.22 4.91
N ALA A 739 -8.46 25.27 5.66
CA ALA A 739 -8.06 25.50 7.05
C ALA A 739 -6.70 26.21 7.15
N THR A 740 -6.50 27.04 8.18
CA THR A 740 -5.18 27.61 8.48
C THR A 740 -4.15 26.50 8.67
N GLY A 741 -2.98 26.62 8.03
CA GLY A 741 -1.90 25.64 8.05
C GLY A 741 -2.04 24.51 7.01
N SER A 742 -3.15 24.43 6.28
CA SER A 742 -3.31 23.46 5.18
C SER A 742 -2.63 23.93 3.89
N THR A 743 -2.52 23.02 2.92
CA THR A 743 -2.06 23.34 1.56
C THR A 743 -3.20 23.07 0.59
N ILE A 744 -3.56 24.09 -0.17
CA ILE A 744 -4.50 23.99 -1.28
C ILE A 744 -3.74 23.46 -2.49
N ASN A 745 -4.19 22.36 -3.07
CA ASN A 745 -3.64 21.80 -4.30
C ASN A 745 -4.63 22.09 -5.44
N ILE A 746 -4.16 22.71 -6.52
CA ILE A 746 -4.97 23.04 -7.70
C ILE A 746 -4.32 22.45 -8.94
N SER A 747 -4.88 21.35 -9.45
CA SER A 747 -4.46 20.74 -10.70
C SER A 747 -4.66 21.71 -11.87
N LEU A 748 -3.64 21.83 -12.71
CA LEU A 748 -3.61 22.68 -13.88
C LEU A 748 -3.62 21.83 -15.14
N SER A 749 -4.58 22.08 -16.03
CA SER A 749 -4.73 21.40 -17.32
C SER A 749 -3.58 21.67 -18.30
N SER A 750 -2.79 22.72 -18.06
CA SER A 750 -1.57 23.04 -18.80
C SER A 750 -0.71 24.05 -18.03
N VAL A 751 0.59 24.03 -18.31
CA VAL A 751 1.55 25.04 -17.80
C VAL A 751 2.29 25.67 -18.98
N PRO A 752 2.27 27.02 -19.13
CA PRO A 752 3.00 27.69 -20.20
C PRO A 752 4.51 27.49 -20.09
N THR A 753 5.19 27.28 -21.23
CA THR A 753 6.64 27.00 -21.27
C THR A 753 7.51 28.25 -21.14
N SER A 754 7.00 29.44 -21.47
CA SER A 754 7.71 30.71 -21.36
C SER A 754 7.47 31.40 -20.02
N TRP A 755 8.07 32.57 -19.80
CA TRP A 755 7.71 33.44 -18.67
C TRP A 755 6.20 33.66 -18.64
N HIS A 756 5.56 33.30 -17.53
CA HIS A 756 4.11 33.36 -17.42
C HIS A 756 3.66 33.84 -16.05
N THR A 757 2.39 34.24 -15.98
CA THR A 757 1.74 34.63 -14.73
C THR A 757 0.51 33.76 -14.54
N LEU A 758 0.28 33.30 -13.31
CA LEU A 758 -0.97 32.69 -12.88
C LEU A 758 -1.80 33.76 -12.17
N VAL A 759 -3.04 33.94 -12.60
CA VAL A 759 -4.02 34.84 -11.98
C VAL A 759 -4.96 33.98 -11.12
N VAL A 760 -4.86 34.11 -9.81
CA VAL A 760 -5.58 33.32 -8.83
C VAL A 760 -6.66 34.17 -8.18
N SER A 761 -7.92 33.76 -8.34
CA SER A 761 -9.08 34.53 -7.89
C SER A 761 -10.13 33.63 -7.25
N MET A 762 -11.01 34.20 -6.44
CA MET A 762 -12.14 33.48 -5.85
C MET A 762 -13.47 33.96 -6.41
N ASP A 763 -14.43 33.06 -6.47
CA ASP A 763 -15.81 33.35 -6.87
C ASP A 763 -16.55 34.23 -5.86
N SER A 764 -17.62 34.88 -6.31
CA SER A 764 -18.41 35.81 -5.49
C SER A 764 -19.07 35.17 -4.26
N SER A 765 -19.17 33.84 -4.21
CA SER A 765 -19.74 33.07 -3.10
C SER A 765 -18.73 32.75 -1.98
N GLY A 766 -17.43 33.03 -2.17
CA GLY A 766 -16.39 32.69 -1.22
C GLY A 766 -16.24 33.68 -0.06
N SER A 767 -15.68 33.21 1.05
CA SER A 767 -15.38 34.01 2.25
C SER A 767 -13.98 34.65 2.24
N GLY A 768 -13.14 34.29 1.25
CA GLY A 768 -11.76 34.75 1.13
C GLY A 768 -10.78 33.86 1.89
N VAL A 769 -9.56 33.72 1.39
CA VAL A 769 -8.45 32.97 2.00
C VAL A 769 -7.16 33.79 1.93
N THR A 770 -6.32 33.67 2.95
CA THR A 770 -4.97 34.24 2.94
C THR A 770 -3.95 33.12 2.80
N ILE A 771 -3.02 33.29 1.88
CA ILE A 771 -1.96 32.31 1.60
C ILE A 771 -0.58 32.93 1.81
N ALA A 772 0.45 32.10 1.91
CA ALA A 772 1.82 32.56 1.98
C ALA A 772 2.28 33.23 0.67
N SER A 773 3.19 34.20 0.80
CA SER A 773 3.90 34.85 -0.32
C SER A 773 5.26 34.19 -0.57
N ASP A 774 5.86 34.49 -1.72
CA ASP A 774 7.23 34.19 -2.15
C ASP A 774 8.32 34.66 -1.17
N SER A 775 7.98 35.62 -0.31
CA SER A 775 8.80 36.16 0.77
C SER A 775 8.71 35.38 2.09
N GLY A 776 7.77 34.42 2.19
CA GLY A 776 7.55 33.58 3.36
C GLY A 776 8.47 32.37 3.46
N SER A 777 8.49 31.71 4.63
CA SER A 777 9.27 30.48 4.87
C SER A 777 8.69 29.24 4.19
N VAL A 778 7.41 29.27 3.83
CA VAL A 778 6.71 28.25 3.04
C VAL A 778 6.07 28.97 1.87
N LYS A 779 6.60 28.78 0.67
CA LYS A 779 6.20 29.53 -0.52
C LYS A 779 5.11 28.79 -1.32
N PRO A 780 4.34 29.48 -2.16
CA PRO A 780 3.60 28.81 -3.22
C PRO A 780 4.55 27.98 -4.09
N LEU A 781 4.10 26.81 -4.56
CA LEU A 781 4.90 25.93 -5.40
C LEU A 781 4.09 25.50 -6.63
N LEU A 782 4.66 25.70 -7.82
CA LEU A 782 4.15 25.13 -9.06
C LEU A 782 4.92 23.86 -9.38
N GLU A 783 4.26 22.72 -9.29
CA GLU A 783 4.75 21.44 -9.80
C GLU A 783 4.37 21.29 -11.26
N ILE A 784 5.34 20.92 -12.11
CA ILE A 784 5.18 20.75 -13.55
C ILE A 784 5.36 19.28 -13.87
N TYR A 785 4.42 18.76 -14.64
CA TYR A 785 4.38 17.38 -15.09
C TYR A 785 4.89 17.28 -16.54
N ASP A 786 5.68 16.24 -16.83
CA ASP A 786 6.15 15.88 -18.18
C ASP A 786 5.47 14.59 -18.63
#